data_AF-A0A0E0GGY5-F1
#
_entry.id   AF-A0A0E0GGY5-F1
#
_cell.length_a   1.000
_cell.length_b   1.000
_cell.length_c   1.000
_cell.angle_alpha   90.00
_cell.angle_beta   90.00
_cell.angle_gamma   90.00
#
_symmetry.space_group_name_H-M   'P 1'
#
loop_
_entity.id
_entity.type
_entity.pdbx_description
1 polymer ?
#
loop_
_entity_poly.entity_id
_entity_poly.type
_entity_poly.pdbx_seq_one_letter_code
_entity_poly.pdbx_strand_id
1 'polypeptide(L)'
;MAPTVLQQKEAGEEDVVVVVVGAGIAGLAVALGLHRKGVKCRVLESSPELRASGFAIATWRNALQALDALGVGDKIRKCHLHLQELHVFSSFTGEMAHATSLNEQGKRGPNEMLCVRRDWLLRALEEELPEGTIRYSSKIVEIEEDGDAKILHLADGAILRAKVVIGCDGVNSVVAKWLGLAKPSYSGRLATRGLACYPGGHGFDPKFKMFFGHGFRLGVIPCNDTDVYWFFTWSPSEHDDDALAKNKKFVLTKLNSAEIPAEVLEIIERSEAKDVLTAPLRFRPPLSLLLASISKGNVCVAGDALHPMTPDLGQGGCAALEDGVVLARCLGDAILGGGGGGAESERIEAGLREYARIRRWRSAELIGTAYAVGFMQESSNAVISFLRDNWLAGALHRSSMQQKEAGEEAVVVVGAGIAGLAVALGLHRKGVKCSVLESSPELRASGFAFATWTNAWQALDNLGVGDKIRKLHLHLQELHVFSSSTGEITRRADLTVQGKRGPNELRCVRRDWLLRALEEELPKGTIRYSSKIVAIEEDGNAKIIHLADGAILRAKVLIGCDGVNSVVAKWLGLTKPSSSGRLATRGLAHYPDGHGLDPRFKMFVGHGFRAGVIPCNETDAYWFFTWSPSEHESNGVEESAEKMKQFVLTKLRSSKIPTEVLEVVERSNINDVVASPLRFRPPLSLLLASISKGNACVAGDALHPMTPDLGQGGCAALEDGVVLARCLGDALLGGGGAAESERIEASLREYARIRRWRSVELVGTAYVVGIVQQSNNAVISFLRDKWLAGVLAGRLLKMADYDSKSVCIRTKPFASMQQEQADGREIVIAGAGLAGLAVALGLHRKGLRSVVLESSPTLRTSGLAFITWTNAFRALDALGVGDKMRSQHQQIQRLNVMSSATGEIVQEIDLRAQGKRGTHEARCVSRTALLLALEEELPRGTIRYSSKIVSIEEDGNAKILHLSDGSTLRAKVLIGCDGINSVVARWLGLAKPSDSGRTATRGRAKYPDGHGFEPRFLQLVGQGFRAGMVPCNDTDVYWFFTWSPSPDDKDVDKSSAAMKQFVLTKLRSTNVPPQVLEAVERSEMNDVLAAPLRFRSPLSLPFASISKGNVCVAGDALHPTTPDLAQGACTALEDAVVLARCLGEALLLRTGDCAAEESHRVVEAALRRYADARRWRSAQLTGASYAVGFVQQSDHPAVGFLRDKLLSGVLAKTLLMMPDYDCGTLSSSCAC
;
A
#
# COMPACT_ATOMS: atom_id res chain seq x y z
N MET A 1 16.54 58.97 -67.24
CA MET A 1 15.18 59.24 -66.75
C MET A 1 14.33 58.01 -66.97
N ALA A 2 14.04 57.27 -65.91
CA ALA A 2 12.96 56.30 -65.81
C ALA A 2 12.60 56.25 -64.30
N PRO A 3 11.31 56.21 -63.96
CA PRO A 3 10.81 56.88 -62.76
C PRO A 3 10.85 55.98 -61.54
N THR A 4 11.21 56.61 -60.43
CA THR A 4 11.04 56.15 -59.05
C THR A 4 9.57 55.79 -58.82
N VAL A 5 9.24 54.50 -58.88
CA VAL A 5 8.01 54.00 -58.26
C VAL A 5 8.30 53.90 -56.78
N LEU A 6 7.91 54.96 -56.08
CA LEU A 6 7.68 54.99 -54.65
C LEU A 6 6.97 53.69 -54.25
N GLN A 7 7.69 52.78 -53.62
CA GLN A 7 7.08 51.78 -52.74
C GLN A 7 6.31 52.58 -51.70
N GLN A 8 4.99 52.65 -51.87
CA GLN A 8 4.09 52.96 -50.79
C GLN A 8 4.45 51.98 -49.67
N LYS A 9 5.10 52.51 -48.63
CA LYS A 9 5.02 51.98 -47.27
C LYS A 9 3.53 51.98 -46.90
N GLU A 10 2.81 50.97 -47.34
CA GLU A 10 1.49 50.68 -46.79
C GLU A 10 1.71 50.13 -45.38
N ALA A 11 1.48 51.03 -44.42
CA ALA A 11 0.93 50.78 -43.10
C ALA A 11 1.20 49.40 -42.46
N GLY A 12 2.23 49.37 -41.60
CA GLY A 12 2.25 48.53 -40.38
C GLY A 12 2.68 47.08 -40.56
N GLU A 13 3.98 46.82 -40.73
CA GLU A 13 4.58 45.54 -40.29
C GLU A 13 4.46 45.45 -38.76
N GLU A 14 3.32 44.97 -38.26
CA GLU A 14 3.18 44.65 -36.84
C GLU A 14 4.03 43.40 -36.54
N ASP A 15 5.14 43.59 -35.81
CA ASP A 15 5.82 42.50 -35.13
C ASP A 15 4.85 41.86 -34.12
N VAL A 16 4.21 40.76 -34.52
CA VAL A 16 3.30 40.03 -33.64
C VAL A 16 4.10 39.07 -32.77
N VAL A 17 4.03 39.27 -31.44
CA VAL A 17 4.76 38.43 -30.48
C VAL A 17 4.29 36.97 -30.52
N VAL A 18 2.98 36.70 -30.65
CA VAL A 18 2.44 35.34 -30.71
C VAL A 18 1.41 35.20 -31.83
N VAL A 19 1.64 34.24 -32.73
CA VAL A 19 0.68 33.87 -33.78
C VAL A 19 0.08 32.49 -33.49
N VAL A 20 -1.25 32.44 -33.44
CA VAL A 20 -2.03 31.20 -33.33
C VAL A 20 -2.62 30.90 -34.70
N VAL A 21 -2.35 29.72 -35.25
CA VAL A 21 -2.78 29.33 -36.60
C VAL A 21 -4.06 28.50 -36.49
N GLY A 22 -5.19 29.06 -36.94
CA GLY A 22 -6.52 28.44 -36.94
C GLY A 22 -7.43 28.95 -35.81
N ALA A 23 -8.64 29.38 -36.14
CA ALA A 23 -9.67 29.84 -35.19
C ALA A 23 -10.67 28.73 -34.80
N GLY A 24 -10.18 27.50 -34.64
CA GLY A 24 -10.95 26.39 -34.08
C GLY A 24 -11.06 26.47 -32.55
N ILE A 25 -11.63 25.43 -31.92
CA ILE A 25 -11.80 25.36 -30.46
C ILE A 25 -10.48 25.58 -29.73
N ALA A 26 -9.40 24.89 -30.15
CA ALA A 26 -8.08 25.04 -29.56
C ALA A 26 -7.52 26.45 -29.76
N GLY A 27 -7.61 26.99 -30.98
CA GLY A 27 -7.03 28.29 -31.31
C GLY A 27 -7.67 29.45 -30.55
N LEU A 28 -9.01 29.48 -30.49
CA LEU A 28 -9.73 30.50 -29.72
C LEU A 28 -9.50 30.33 -28.21
N ALA A 29 -9.43 29.09 -27.70
CA ALA A 29 -9.12 28.83 -26.29
C ALA A 29 -7.70 29.28 -25.91
N VAL A 30 -6.70 29.02 -26.78
CA VAL A 30 -5.32 29.51 -26.61
C VAL A 30 -5.30 31.04 -26.64
N ALA A 31 -5.95 31.66 -27.64
CA ALA A 31 -5.98 33.11 -27.78
C ALA A 31 -6.61 33.78 -26.56
N LEU A 32 -7.75 33.28 -26.09
CA LEU A 32 -8.44 33.81 -24.92
C LEU A 32 -7.62 33.59 -23.64
N GLY A 33 -7.02 32.42 -23.47
CA GLY A 33 -6.14 32.15 -22.34
C GLY A 33 -4.93 33.09 -22.29
N LEU A 34 -4.28 33.34 -23.43
CA LEU A 34 -3.18 34.30 -23.54
C LEU A 34 -3.65 35.74 -23.28
N HIS A 35 -4.80 36.13 -23.83
CA HIS A 35 -5.40 37.44 -23.60
C HIS A 35 -5.67 37.68 -22.10
N ARG A 36 -6.25 36.69 -21.40
CA ARG A 36 -6.50 36.75 -19.95
C ARG A 36 -5.21 36.84 -19.12
N LYS A 37 -4.10 36.33 -19.65
CA LYS A 37 -2.78 36.47 -19.05
C LYS A 37 -2.11 37.80 -19.37
N GLY A 38 -2.67 38.63 -20.26
CA GLY A 38 -2.07 39.90 -20.69
C GLY A 38 -1.11 39.76 -21.87
N VAL A 39 -1.04 38.59 -22.51
CA VAL A 39 -0.23 38.36 -23.71
C VAL A 39 -1.06 38.66 -24.95
N LYS A 40 -0.57 39.57 -25.79
CA LYS A 40 -1.17 39.85 -27.10
C LYS A 40 -0.83 38.74 -28.10
N CYS A 41 -1.84 38.25 -28.80
CA CYS A 41 -1.66 37.30 -29.89
C CYS A 41 -2.54 37.66 -31.09
N ARG A 42 -2.15 37.18 -32.27
CA ARG A 42 -2.98 37.21 -33.48
C ARG A 42 -3.41 35.80 -33.85
N VAL A 43 -4.69 35.61 -34.14
CA VAL A 43 -5.23 34.34 -34.67
C VAL A 43 -5.37 34.47 -36.18
N LEU A 44 -4.79 33.55 -36.94
CA LEU A 44 -4.92 33.51 -38.40
C LEU A 44 -5.90 32.40 -38.80
N GLU A 45 -7.05 32.77 -39.36
CA GLU A 45 -8.05 31.81 -39.85
C GLU A 45 -8.12 31.81 -41.37
N SER A 46 -8.00 30.61 -41.96
CA SER A 46 -8.05 30.43 -43.41
C SER A 46 -9.41 30.75 -44.05
N SER A 47 -10.49 30.65 -43.28
CA SER A 47 -11.86 30.93 -43.70
C SER A 47 -12.15 32.43 -43.74
N PRO A 48 -13.01 32.92 -44.65
CA PRO A 48 -13.42 34.33 -44.68
C PRO A 48 -14.25 34.76 -43.46
N GLU A 49 -14.82 33.79 -42.74
CA GLU A 49 -15.58 34.01 -41.52
C GLU A 49 -15.30 32.89 -40.52
N LEU A 50 -15.67 33.10 -39.25
CA LEU A 50 -15.61 32.04 -38.25
C LEU A 50 -16.52 30.90 -38.70
N ARG A 51 -15.93 29.73 -38.96
CA ARG A 51 -16.68 28.50 -39.27
C ARG A 51 -17.36 27.97 -38.02
N ALA A 52 -18.35 28.73 -37.56
CA ALA A 52 -19.23 28.40 -36.47
C ALA A 52 -20.13 27.22 -36.86
N SER A 53 -20.47 27.09 -38.15
CA SER A 53 -21.21 25.95 -38.71
C SER A 53 -20.62 24.61 -38.25
N GLY A 54 -21.42 23.83 -37.54
CA GLY A 54 -21.03 22.56 -36.95
C GLY A 54 -22.09 22.08 -35.99
N PHE A 55 -22.05 20.79 -35.68
CA PHE A 55 -22.99 20.14 -34.77
C PHE A 55 -22.71 20.54 -33.32
N ALA A 56 -23.03 19.67 -32.37
CA ALA A 56 -22.64 19.83 -31.00
C ALA A 56 -21.41 18.99 -30.63
N ILE A 57 -20.78 19.35 -29.53
CA ILE A 57 -19.77 18.56 -28.87
C ILE A 57 -20.26 18.21 -27.46
N ALA A 58 -20.06 16.95 -27.07
CA ALA A 58 -20.21 16.58 -25.67
C ALA A 58 -19.05 17.21 -24.89
N THR A 59 -19.37 18.09 -23.95
CA THR A 59 -18.40 18.67 -23.02
C THR A 59 -18.53 17.98 -21.68
N TRP A 60 -17.39 17.52 -21.18
CA TRP A 60 -17.28 16.87 -19.89
C TRP A 60 -16.69 17.86 -18.87
N ARG A 61 -16.70 17.48 -17.59
CA ARG A 61 -16.15 18.30 -16.49
C ARG A 61 -14.81 18.97 -16.80
N ASN A 62 -13.85 18.28 -17.42
CA ASN A 62 -12.54 18.86 -17.75
C ASN A 62 -12.65 20.04 -18.73
N ALA A 63 -13.52 19.93 -19.73
CA ALA A 63 -13.80 21.04 -20.64
C ALA A 63 -14.49 22.20 -19.91
N LEU A 64 -15.47 21.90 -19.05
CA LEU A 64 -16.20 22.92 -18.31
C LEU A 64 -15.29 23.67 -17.33
N GLN A 65 -14.38 22.97 -16.65
CA GLN A 65 -13.33 23.61 -15.83
C GLN A 65 -12.36 24.47 -16.66
N ALA A 66 -12.04 24.04 -17.88
CA ALA A 66 -11.24 24.86 -18.79
C ALA A 66 -12.02 26.11 -19.21
N LEU A 67 -13.31 26.00 -19.50
CA LEU A 67 -14.19 27.14 -19.81
C LEU A 67 -14.36 28.08 -18.62
N ASP A 68 -14.41 27.56 -17.39
CA ASP A 68 -14.41 28.34 -16.15
C ASP A 68 -13.11 29.14 -16.02
N ALA A 69 -11.96 28.51 -16.27
CA ALA A 69 -10.66 29.17 -16.25
C ALA A 69 -10.52 30.24 -17.35
N LEU A 70 -11.21 30.07 -18.48
CA LEU A 70 -11.27 31.05 -19.58
C LEU A 70 -12.31 32.16 -19.34
N GLY A 71 -13.20 31.98 -18.36
CA GLY A 71 -14.24 32.95 -17.99
C GLY A 71 -15.54 32.86 -18.82
N VAL A 72 -15.74 31.79 -19.59
CA VAL A 72 -16.92 31.62 -20.47
C VAL A 72 -17.85 30.48 -20.02
N GLY A 73 -17.49 29.73 -18.98
CA GLY A 73 -18.27 28.57 -18.50
C GLY A 73 -19.73 28.90 -18.19
N ASP A 74 -19.99 30.00 -17.48
CA ASP A 74 -21.36 30.40 -17.12
C ASP A 74 -22.21 30.80 -18.32
N LYS A 75 -21.62 31.43 -19.35
CA LYS A 75 -22.33 31.72 -20.60
C LYS A 75 -22.76 30.42 -21.29
N ILE A 76 -21.90 29.40 -21.29
CA ILE A 76 -22.21 28.11 -21.90
C ILE A 76 -23.31 27.38 -21.13
N ARG A 77 -23.26 27.37 -19.79
CA ARG A 77 -24.26 26.70 -18.93
C ARG A 77 -25.66 27.28 -19.08
N LYS A 78 -25.80 28.61 -19.13
CA LYS A 78 -27.11 29.28 -19.27
C LYS A 78 -27.85 28.94 -20.56
N CYS A 79 -27.11 28.46 -21.55
CA CYS A 79 -27.55 28.29 -22.92
C CYS A 79 -27.78 26.82 -23.32
N HIS A 80 -27.42 25.87 -22.46
CA HIS A 80 -27.44 24.45 -22.77
C HIS A 80 -28.05 23.64 -21.64
N LEU A 81 -28.69 22.53 -21.98
CA LEU A 81 -29.28 21.62 -21.02
C LEU A 81 -28.19 20.87 -20.25
N HIS A 82 -28.34 20.85 -18.94
CA HIS A 82 -27.58 19.97 -18.06
C HIS A 82 -28.08 18.55 -18.22
N LEU A 83 -27.24 17.69 -18.80
CA LEU A 83 -27.59 16.29 -18.98
C LEU A 83 -27.62 15.59 -17.63
N GLN A 84 -28.72 14.89 -17.37
CA GLN A 84 -29.01 14.28 -16.08
C GLN A 84 -28.59 12.81 -16.04
N GLU A 85 -28.71 12.10 -17.16
CA GLU A 85 -28.39 10.67 -17.25
C GLU A 85 -27.78 10.30 -18.60
N LEU A 86 -27.00 9.21 -18.61
CA LEU A 86 -26.48 8.54 -19.79
C LEU A 86 -27.09 7.13 -19.86
N HIS A 87 -27.84 6.84 -20.91
CA HIS A 87 -28.51 5.57 -21.16
C HIS A 87 -27.84 4.82 -22.31
N VAL A 88 -27.68 3.52 -22.15
CA VAL A 88 -27.10 2.61 -23.13
C VAL A 88 -28.10 1.52 -23.46
N PHE A 89 -28.35 1.35 -24.75
CA PHE A 89 -29.32 0.41 -25.31
C PHE A 89 -28.62 -0.59 -26.23
N SER A 90 -29.12 -1.82 -26.23
CA SER A 90 -28.81 -2.83 -27.24
C SER A 90 -29.61 -2.52 -28.50
N SER A 91 -28.96 -2.38 -29.66
CA SER A 91 -29.67 -2.23 -30.94
C SER A 91 -30.17 -3.57 -31.50
N PHE A 92 -29.87 -4.70 -30.85
CA PHE A 92 -30.40 -6.01 -31.21
C PHE A 92 -31.76 -6.30 -30.56
N THR A 93 -32.00 -5.77 -29.36
CA THR A 93 -33.19 -6.10 -28.55
C THR A 93 -34.00 -4.86 -28.15
N GLY A 94 -33.53 -3.66 -28.49
CA GLY A 94 -34.14 -2.39 -28.07
C GLY A 94 -34.08 -2.12 -26.57
N GLU A 95 -33.67 -3.11 -25.76
CA GLU A 95 -33.64 -3.04 -24.32
C GLU A 95 -32.49 -2.18 -23.81
N MET A 96 -32.77 -1.45 -22.73
CA MET A 96 -31.78 -0.66 -22.02
C MET A 96 -30.83 -1.58 -21.25
N ALA A 97 -29.57 -1.63 -21.69
CA ALA A 97 -28.53 -2.40 -21.04
C ALA A 97 -28.00 -1.70 -19.78
N HIS A 98 -27.96 -0.37 -19.78
CA HIS A 98 -27.34 0.39 -18.69
C HIS A 98 -27.84 1.85 -18.60
N ALA A 99 -27.92 2.39 -17.38
CA ALA A 99 -28.20 3.80 -17.12
C ALA A 99 -27.25 4.35 -16.05
N THR A 100 -26.76 5.55 -16.27
CA THR A 100 -25.75 6.24 -15.46
C THR A 100 -26.29 7.62 -15.09
N SER A 101 -26.36 7.95 -13.78
CA SER A 101 -26.67 9.32 -13.35
C SER A 101 -25.46 10.24 -13.54
N LEU A 102 -25.70 11.42 -14.12
CA LEU A 102 -24.73 12.50 -14.30
C LEU A 102 -24.91 13.61 -13.25
N ASN A 103 -26.01 13.57 -12.47
CA ASN A 103 -26.30 14.53 -11.40
C ASN A 103 -25.47 14.32 -10.11
N GLU A 104 -24.57 13.35 -10.09
CA GLU A 104 -23.75 13.04 -8.90
C GLU A 104 -22.58 14.03 -8.71
N GLN A 105 -22.38 14.48 -7.46
CA GLN A 105 -21.21 15.27 -7.10
C GLN A 105 -19.95 14.39 -7.10
N GLY A 106 -18.98 14.72 -7.95
CA GLY A 106 -17.64 14.11 -7.90
C GLY A 106 -16.67 14.89 -7.00
N LYS A 107 -15.52 14.29 -6.68
CA LYS A 107 -14.48 14.83 -5.77
C LYS A 107 -14.00 16.27 -5.93
N ARG A 108 -14.19 16.88 -7.10
CA ARG A 108 -13.75 18.25 -7.42
C ARG A 108 -14.90 19.12 -7.98
N GLY A 109 -16.14 18.90 -7.55
CA GLY A 109 -17.35 19.61 -8.03
C GLY A 109 -18.40 18.70 -8.70
N PRO A 110 -19.46 19.23 -9.34
CA PRO A 110 -20.48 18.44 -10.05
C PRO A 110 -19.91 17.65 -11.26
N ASN A 111 -20.39 16.42 -11.53
CA ASN A 111 -20.08 15.65 -12.76
C ASN A 111 -20.85 16.22 -13.95
N GLU A 112 -20.60 17.48 -14.23
CA GLU A 112 -21.35 18.23 -15.21
C GLU A 112 -21.02 17.77 -16.64
N MET A 113 -22.08 17.55 -17.42
CA MET A 113 -22.00 17.25 -18.85
C MET A 113 -23.02 18.08 -19.61
N LEU A 114 -22.56 18.79 -20.64
CA LEU A 114 -23.41 19.55 -21.55
C LEU A 114 -23.16 19.08 -22.97
N CYS A 115 -24.20 19.05 -23.80
CA CYS A 115 -24.01 18.99 -25.25
C CYS A 115 -24.00 20.42 -25.79
N VAL A 116 -22.80 20.92 -26.08
CA VAL A 116 -22.58 22.32 -26.42
C VAL A 116 -22.55 22.48 -27.93
N ARG A 117 -23.39 23.38 -28.44
CA ARG A 117 -23.36 23.76 -29.85
C ARG A 117 -22.03 24.40 -30.21
N ARG A 118 -21.39 23.90 -31.27
CA ARG A 118 -20.04 24.33 -31.66
C ARG A 118 -20.01 25.80 -32.05
N ASP A 119 -21.04 26.31 -32.74
CA ASP A 119 -21.13 27.72 -33.09
C ASP A 119 -21.25 28.62 -31.84
N TRP A 120 -22.03 28.21 -30.84
CA TRP A 120 -22.19 28.97 -29.59
C TRP A 120 -20.89 28.98 -28.80
N LEU A 121 -20.18 27.85 -28.74
CA LEU A 121 -18.88 27.78 -28.08
C LEU A 121 -17.85 28.71 -28.74
N LEU A 122 -17.73 28.67 -30.07
CA LEU A 122 -16.76 29.48 -30.78
C LEU A 122 -17.08 30.98 -30.65
N ARG A 123 -18.35 31.37 -30.75
CA ARG A 123 -18.79 32.76 -30.53
C ARG A 123 -18.54 33.21 -29.09
N ALA A 124 -18.85 32.38 -28.10
CA ALA A 124 -18.59 32.73 -26.69
C ALA A 124 -17.10 32.96 -26.40
N LEU A 125 -16.21 32.24 -27.08
CA LEU A 125 -14.76 32.45 -26.99
C LEU A 125 -14.31 33.70 -27.78
N GLU A 126 -14.87 33.94 -28.96
CA GLU A 126 -14.56 35.10 -29.81
C GLU A 126 -15.00 36.42 -29.18
N GLU A 127 -16.22 36.48 -28.62
CA GLU A 127 -16.79 37.69 -28.01
C GLU A 127 -15.97 38.23 -26.82
N GLU A 128 -15.16 37.37 -26.19
CA GLU A 128 -14.27 37.76 -25.09
C GLU A 128 -12.87 38.18 -25.55
N LEU A 129 -12.61 38.15 -26.87
CA LEU A 129 -11.37 38.62 -27.46
C LEU A 129 -11.50 40.07 -27.94
N PRO A 130 -10.43 40.88 -27.87
CA PRO A 130 -10.43 42.21 -28.46
C PRO A 130 -10.70 42.17 -29.97
N GLU A 131 -11.41 43.20 -30.46
CA GLU A 131 -11.63 43.39 -31.90
C GLU A 131 -10.29 43.41 -32.66
N GLY A 132 -10.23 42.74 -33.81
CA GLY A 132 -9.02 42.61 -34.61
C GLY A 132 -8.05 41.49 -34.18
N THR A 133 -8.32 40.76 -33.08
CA THR A 133 -7.50 39.60 -32.67
C THR A 133 -7.46 38.50 -33.74
N ILE A 134 -8.56 38.28 -34.44
CA ILE A 134 -8.68 37.28 -35.50
C ILE A 134 -8.53 37.96 -36.86
N ARG A 135 -7.63 37.43 -37.70
CA ARG A 135 -7.49 37.81 -39.12
C ARG A 135 -8.01 36.67 -39.98
N TYR A 136 -9.15 36.91 -40.63
CA TYR A 136 -9.80 35.97 -41.56
C TYR A 136 -9.07 35.92 -42.92
N SER A 137 -9.45 34.95 -43.75
CA SER A 137 -8.86 34.69 -45.09
C SER A 137 -7.33 34.56 -45.08
N SER A 138 -6.74 34.16 -43.95
CA SER A 138 -5.30 34.16 -43.69
C SER A 138 -4.77 32.72 -43.62
N LYS A 139 -4.68 32.06 -44.77
CA LYS A 139 -4.17 30.69 -44.87
C LYS A 139 -2.65 30.68 -44.92
N ILE A 140 -2.01 30.07 -43.93
CA ILE A 140 -0.56 29.82 -43.97
C ILE A 140 -0.27 28.68 -44.95
N VAL A 141 0.75 28.85 -45.78
CA VAL A 141 1.24 27.83 -46.72
C VAL A 141 2.63 27.30 -46.35
N GLU A 142 3.46 28.14 -45.72
CA GLU A 142 4.85 27.81 -45.40
C GLU A 142 5.34 28.58 -44.17
N ILE A 143 6.32 27.99 -43.47
CA ILE A 143 6.96 28.54 -42.27
C ILE A 143 8.48 28.41 -42.45
N GLU A 144 9.17 29.55 -42.39
CA GLU A 144 10.63 29.64 -42.49
C GLU A 144 11.24 30.07 -41.14
N GLU A 145 12.43 29.54 -40.82
CA GLU A 145 13.21 29.97 -39.65
C GLU A 145 14.02 31.24 -39.99
N ASP A 146 13.86 32.31 -39.23
CA ASP A 146 14.70 33.52 -39.34
C ASP A 146 15.17 33.97 -37.95
N GLY A 147 16.31 33.42 -37.53
CA GLY A 147 16.87 33.61 -36.19
C GLY A 147 15.87 33.23 -35.09
N ASP A 148 15.65 34.15 -34.16
CA ASP A 148 14.67 34.01 -33.07
C ASP A 148 13.21 34.19 -33.53
N ALA A 149 12.95 34.65 -34.76
CA ALA A 149 11.60 34.81 -35.30
C ALA A 149 11.25 33.66 -36.27
N LYS A 150 9.98 33.62 -36.67
CA LYS A 150 9.43 32.71 -37.67
C LYS A 150 8.71 33.54 -38.72
N ILE A 151 9.02 33.28 -39.99
CA ILE A 151 8.39 33.93 -41.13
C ILE A 151 7.26 33.03 -41.60
N LEU A 152 6.03 33.57 -41.63
CA LEU A 152 4.82 32.88 -42.04
C LEU A 152 4.39 33.41 -43.40
N HIS A 153 4.38 32.54 -44.41
CA HIS A 153 3.90 32.88 -45.75
C HIS A 153 2.42 32.57 -45.86
N LEU A 154 1.63 33.58 -46.23
CA LEU A 154 0.19 33.43 -46.44
C LEU A 154 -0.12 33.20 -47.92
N ALA A 155 -1.25 32.54 -48.18
CA ALA A 155 -1.70 32.20 -49.53
C ALA A 155 -2.05 33.42 -50.40
N ASP A 156 -2.31 34.57 -49.80
CA ASP A 156 -2.54 35.85 -50.48
C ASP A 156 -1.23 36.59 -50.85
N GLY A 157 -0.08 36.01 -50.52
CA GLY A 157 1.25 36.58 -50.74
C GLY A 157 1.76 37.43 -49.57
N ALA A 158 0.97 37.65 -48.51
CA ALA A 158 1.42 38.38 -47.33
C ALA A 158 2.45 37.56 -46.54
N ILE A 159 3.38 38.28 -45.89
CA ILE A 159 4.42 37.69 -45.04
C ILE A 159 4.25 38.25 -43.63
N LEU A 160 4.24 37.39 -42.61
CA LEU A 160 4.15 37.79 -41.21
C LEU A 160 5.35 37.29 -40.41
N ARG A 161 5.93 38.17 -39.60
CA ARG A 161 7.01 37.84 -38.66
C ARG A 161 6.42 37.55 -37.27
N ALA A 162 6.74 36.40 -36.70
CA ALA A 162 6.21 35.97 -35.40
C ALA A 162 7.33 35.51 -34.45
N LYS A 163 7.29 35.94 -33.18
CA LYS A 163 8.20 35.40 -32.14
C LYS A 163 7.73 34.06 -31.57
N VAL A 164 6.47 33.68 -31.72
CA VAL A 164 5.94 32.37 -31.28
C VAL A 164 4.89 31.94 -32.27
N VAL A 165 4.90 30.65 -32.66
CA VAL A 165 3.90 30.07 -33.57
C VAL A 165 3.23 28.87 -32.91
N ILE A 166 1.91 28.91 -32.79
CA ILE A 166 1.10 27.83 -32.20
C ILE A 166 0.15 27.28 -33.26
N GLY A 167 0.38 26.04 -33.71
CA GLY A 167 -0.48 25.37 -34.68
C GLY A 167 -1.75 24.81 -34.05
N CYS A 168 -2.91 25.34 -34.45
CA CYS A 168 -4.25 24.93 -34.06
C CYS A 168 -5.15 24.65 -35.29
N ASP A 169 -4.56 24.49 -36.47
CA ASP A 169 -5.16 24.38 -37.80
C ASP A 169 -5.63 22.97 -38.17
N GLY A 170 -5.82 22.12 -37.16
CA GLY A 170 -6.49 20.83 -37.25
C GLY A 170 -5.67 19.71 -37.92
N VAL A 171 -6.37 18.69 -38.42
CA VAL A 171 -5.77 17.44 -38.92
C VAL A 171 -4.77 17.61 -40.07
N ASN A 172 -4.86 18.71 -40.81
CA ASN A 172 -4.00 19.03 -41.95
C ASN A 172 -2.97 20.12 -41.62
N SER A 173 -2.62 20.25 -40.34
CA SER A 173 -1.81 21.35 -39.83
C SER A 173 -0.47 21.50 -40.54
N VAL A 174 -0.20 22.71 -41.04
CA VAL A 174 1.06 23.08 -41.67
C VAL A 174 2.18 23.15 -40.63
N VAL A 175 1.84 23.61 -39.42
CA VAL A 175 2.75 23.66 -38.27
C VAL A 175 3.12 22.25 -37.79
N ALA A 176 2.15 21.33 -37.72
CA ALA A 176 2.42 19.94 -37.35
C ALA A 176 3.32 19.23 -38.37
N LYS A 177 3.14 19.54 -39.66
CA LYS A 177 4.02 19.06 -40.74
C LYS A 177 5.43 19.61 -40.57
N TRP A 178 5.57 20.91 -40.29
CA TRP A 178 6.87 21.56 -40.07
C TRP A 178 7.62 20.96 -38.88
N LEU A 179 6.92 20.61 -37.80
CA LEU A 179 7.48 19.90 -36.63
C LEU A 179 7.80 18.41 -36.88
N GLY A 180 7.48 17.88 -38.06
CA GLY A 180 7.72 16.47 -38.42
C GLY A 180 6.74 15.48 -37.79
N LEU A 181 5.54 15.91 -37.35
CA LEU A 181 4.54 14.97 -36.85
C LEU A 181 4.00 14.09 -37.97
N ALA A 182 3.84 12.79 -37.67
CA ALA A 182 3.23 11.84 -38.59
C ALA A 182 1.81 12.27 -38.99
N LYS A 183 1.47 12.05 -40.27
CA LYS A 183 0.13 12.30 -40.80
C LYS A 183 -0.91 11.44 -40.04
N PRO A 184 -2.11 11.99 -39.73
CA PRO A 184 -3.17 11.20 -39.11
C PRO A 184 -3.59 10.02 -39.99
N SER A 185 -3.73 8.85 -39.38
CA SER A 185 -4.16 7.61 -40.02
C SER A 185 -5.68 7.53 -40.09
N TYR A 186 -6.21 6.95 -41.17
CA TYR A 186 -7.62 6.59 -41.24
C TYR A 186 -7.89 5.39 -40.33
N SER A 187 -8.97 5.44 -39.56
CA SER A 187 -9.33 4.38 -38.61
C SER A 187 -10.10 3.22 -39.23
N GLY A 188 -10.42 3.28 -40.52
CA GLY A 188 -11.32 2.32 -41.18
C GLY A 188 -12.81 2.64 -40.99
N ARG A 189 -13.15 3.73 -40.28
CA ARG A 189 -14.53 4.05 -39.88
C ARG A 189 -15.00 5.42 -40.37
N LEU A 190 -16.30 5.53 -40.62
CA LEU A 190 -16.99 6.77 -40.93
C LEU A 190 -17.85 7.20 -39.73
N ALA A 191 -18.09 8.52 -39.63
CA ALA A 191 -19.04 9.08 -38.69
C ALA A 191 -19.98 10.05 -39.41
N THR A 192 -21.28 9.79 -39.33
CA THR A 192 -22.34 10.73 -39.66
C THR A 192 -22.76 11.47 -38.40
N ARG A 193 -22.91 12.78 -38.48
CA ARG A 193 -23.35 13.65 -37.38
C ARG A 193 -24.51 14.49 -37.88
N GLY A 194 -25.49 14.74 -37.03
CA GLY A 194 -26.62 15.60 -37.38
C GLY A 194 -27.18 16.38 -36.21
N LEU A 195 -27.94 17.42 -36.54
CA LEU A 195 -28.67 18.24 -35.57
C LEU A 195 -30.14 18.32 -35.98
N ALA A 196 -31.03 17.97 -35.05
CA ALA A 196 -32.48 18.08 -35.24
C ALA A 196 -33.00 19.29 -34.48
N CYS A 197 -33.77 20.15 -35.15
CA CYS A 197 -34.34 21.37 -34.59
C CYS A 197 -35.85 21.23 -34.37
N TYR A 198 -36.30 21.60 -33.18
CA TYR A 198 -37.68 21.58 -32.69
C TYR A 198 -38.04 23.00 -32.22
N PRO A 199 -38.51 23.88 -33.12
CA PRO A 199 -38.77 25.28 -32.77
C PRO A 199 -39.80 25.47 -31.64
N GLY A 200 -40.72 24.53 -31.47
CA GLY A 200 -41.72 24.52 -30.40
C GLY A 200 -41.28 23.81 -29.11
N GLY A 201 -40.01 23.43 -29.01
CA GLY A 201 -39.50 22.57 -27.94
C GLY A 201 -39.57 21.09 -28.31
N HIS A 202 -38.53 20.33 -27.97
CA HIS A 202 -38.44 18.91 -28.32
C HIS A 202 -39.11 17.97 -27.30
N GLY A 203 -39.32 18.42 -26.06
CA GLY A 203 -39.98 17.63 -25.00
C GLY A 203 -39.20 16.40 -24.49
N PHE A 204 -38.14 15.97 -25.17
CA PHE A 204 -37.25 14.91 -24.68
C PHE A 204 -36.59 15.25 -23.33
N ASP A 205 -36.44 14.21 -22.50
CA ASP A 205 -35.66 14.28 -21.27
C ASP A 205 -34.20 14.68 -21.57
N PRO A 206 -33.53 15.42 -20.66
CA PRO A 206 -32.12 15.80 -20.79
C PRO A 206 -31.18 14.60 -20.53
N LYS A 207 -31.26 13.58 -21.39
CA LYS A 207 -30.54 12.31 -21.26
C LYS A 207 -29.75 12.04 -22.53
N PHE A 208 -28.51 11.58 -22.37
CA PHE A 208 -27.71 11.07 -23.48
C PHE A 208 -28.06 9.60 -23.71
N LYS A 209 -28.67 9.26 -24.85
CA LYS A 209 -28.98 7.88 -25.25
C LYS A 209 -27.92 7.35 -26.23
N MET A 210 -27.36 6.18 -25.98
CA MET A 210 -26.42 5.48 -26.86
C MET A 210 -26.93 4.09 -27.23
N PHE A 211 -26.79 3.70 -28.50
CA PHE A 211 -27.21 2.41 -29.02
C PHE A 211 -26.02 1.68 -29.65
N PHE A 212 -25.88 0.38 -29.35
CA PHE A 212 -24.79 -0.47 -29.83
C PHE A 212 -25.30 -1.79 -30.38
N GLY A 213 -24.75 -2.23 -31.52
CA GLY A 213 -25.09 -3.50 -32.16
C GLY A 213 -25.15 -3.36 -33.68
N HIS A 214 -25.31 -4.47 -34.39
CA HIS A 214 -25.35 -4.50 -35.87
C HIS A 214 -24.16 -3.83 -36.59
N GLY A 215 -22.98 -3.77 -35.96
CA GLY A 215 -21.79 -3.18 -36.57
C GLY A 215 -21.77 -1.64 -36.60
N PHE A 216 -22.67 -0.98 -35.86
CA PHE A 216 -22.70 0.48 -35.74
C PHE A 216 -22.82 0.94 -34.28
N ARG A 217 -22.56 2.24 -34.08
CA ARG A 217 -22.87 2.98 -32.86
C ARG A 217 -23.71 4.19 -33.19
N LEU A 218 -24.78 4.41 -32.43
CA LEU A 218 -25.64 5.58 -32.54
C LEU A 218 -25.69 6.30 -31.19
N GLY A 219 -25.69 7.62 -31.18
CA GLY A 219 -25.89 8.42 -29.97
C GLY A 219 -26.78 9.62 -30.23
N VAL A 220 -27.60 9.98 -29.24
CA VAL A 220 -28.57 11.08 -29.29
C VAL A 220 -28.47 11.88 -28.00
N ILE A 221 -28.29 13.19 -28.11
CA ILE A 221 -27.96 14.10 -27.01
C ILE A 221 -28.72 15.43 -27.17
N PRO A 222 -29.64 15.77 -26.26
CA PRO A 222 -30.24 17.11 -26.21
C PRO A 222 -29.19 18.18 -25.92
N CYS A 223 -29.20 19.27 -26.69
CA CYS A 223 -28.28 20.41 -26.53
C CYS A 223 -28.92 21.53 -25.72
N ASN A 224 -30.12 21.91 -26.10
CA ASN A 224 -30.98 22.92 -25.49
C ASN A 224 -32.44 22.51 -25.74
N ASP A 225 -33.42 23.27 -25.27
CA ASP A 225 -34.85 22.92 -25.40
C ASP A 225 -35.34 22.68 -26.84
N THR A 226 -34.60 23.16 -27.85
CA THR A 226 -34.99 23.08 -29.27
C THR A 226 -34.07 22.18 -30.10
N ASP A 227 -32.82 21.97 -29.72
CA ASP A 227 -31.82 21.32 -30.56
C ASP A 227 -31.39 19.97 -29.96
N VAL A 228 -31.41 18.92 -30.78
CA VAL A 228 -30.94 17.58 -30.41
C VAL A 228 -29.84 17.12 -31.36
N TYR A 229 -28.67 16.84 -30.81
CA TYR A 229 -27.52 16.33 -31.54
C TYR A 229 -27.55 14.81 -31.63
N TRP A 230 -27.17 14.25 -32.77
CA TRP A 230 -26.98 12.82 -32.91
C TRP A 230 -25.73 12.49 -33.74
N PHE A 231 -25.20 11.29 -33.53
CA PHE A 231 -24.09 10.76 -34.31
C PHE A 231 -24.26 9.27 -34.56
N PHE A 232 -23.79 8.82 -35.71
CA PHE A 232 -23.79 7.42 -36.15
C PHE A 232 -22.38 7.07 -36.66
N THR A 233 -21.75 6.04 -36.11
CA THR A 233 -20.42 5.57 -36.54
C THR A 233 -20.47 4.11 -36.97
N TRP A 234 -19.77 3.79 -38.06
CA TRP A 234 -19.73 2.44 -38.63
C TRP A 234 -18.48 2.21 -39.47
N SER A 235 -18.21 0.94 -39.77
CA SER A 235 -17.21 0.51 -40.76
C SER A 235 -17.88 0.19 -42.11
N PRO A 236 -17.54 0.88 -43.21
CA PRO A 236 -18.09 0.57 -44.53
C PRO A 236 -17.61 -0.79 -45.07
N SER A 237 -18.49 -1.47 -45.81
CA SER A 237 -18.29 -2.76 -46.48
C SER A 237 -18.11 -2.60 -48.00
N GLU A 238 -17.58 -3.62 -48.69
CA GLU A 238 -17.36 -3.59 -50.15
C GLU A 238 -18.65 -3.38 -50.98
N HIS A 239 -19.82 -3.56 -50.38
CA HIS A 239 -21.14 -3.39 -51.03
C HIS A 239 -21.82 -2.06 -50.67
N ASP A 240 -21.19 -1.22 -49.84
CA ASP A 240 -21.74 0.10 -49.50
C ASP A 240 -21.40 1.10 -50.62
N ASP A 241 -22.41 1.67 -51.27
CA ASP A 241 -22.26 2.62 -52.36
C ASP A 241 -21.74 3.98 -51.84
N ASP A 242 -20.58 4.42 -52.35
CA ASP A 242 -19.84 5.62 -51.95
C ASP A 242 -20.65 6.92 -52.10
N ALA A 243 -21.64 6.95 -53.00
CA ALA A 243 -22.55 8.09 -53.15
C ALA A 243 -23.67 8.08 -52.09
N LEU A 244 -24.06 6.92 -51.58
CA LEU A 244 -25.12 6.72 -50.59
C LEU A 244 -24.64 6.93 -49.14
N ALA A 245 -23.38 6.61 -48.85
CA ALA A 245 -22.74 6.75 -47.52
C ALA A 245 -22.73 8.20 -46.97
N LYS A 246 -23.04 9.19 -47.80
CA LYS A 246 -23.13 10.62 -47.43
C LYS A 246 -24.53 11.11 -47.05
N ASN A 247 -25.54 10.24 -47.08
CA ASN A 247 -26.93 10.65 -46.91
C ASN A 247 -27.55 10.05 -45.64
N LYS A 248 -28.32 10.87 -44.90
CA LYS A 248 -29.23 10.47 -43.81
C LYS A 248 -30.08 9.24 -44.15
N LYS A 249 -30.48 9.06 -45.42
CA LYS A 249 -31.18 7.86 -45.89
C LYS A 249 -30.40 6.57 -45.62
N PHE A 250 -29.07 6.57 -45.75
CA PHE A 250 -28.24 5.41 -45.45
C PHE A 250 -28.29 5.04 -43.97
N VAL A 251 -28.22 6.05 -43.09
CA VAL A 251 -28.35 5.84 -41.64
C VAL A 251 -29.70 5.20 -41.34
N LEU A 252 -30.80 5.77 -41.83
CA LEU A 252 -32.15 5.21 -41.62
C LEU A 252 -32.28 3.77 -42.15
N THR A 253 -31.74 3.47 -43.34
CA THR A 253 -31.76 2.10 -43.88
C THR A 253 -31.00 1.11 -42.99
N LYS A 254 -29.83 1.48 -42.45
CA LYS A 254 -29.07 0.61 -41.52
C LYS A 254 -29.77 0.47 -40.16
N LEU A 255 -30.52 1.49 -39.73
CA LEU A 255 -31.28 1.43 -38.48
C LEU A 255 -32.55 0.58 -38.62
N ASN A 256 -33.12 0.42 -39.82
CA ASN A 256 -34.30 -0.43 -40.04
C ASN A 256 -34.06 -1.92 -39.71
N SER A 257 -32.82 -2.38 -39.75
CA SER A 257 -32.44 -3.74 -39.33
C SER A 257 -32.21 -3.88 -37.82
N ALA A 258 -32.39 -2.81 -37.04
CA ALA A 258 -32.13 -2.76 -35.62
C ALA A 258 -33.38 -2.33 -34.83
N GLU A 259 -33.47 -2.77 -33.58
CA GLU A 259 -34.55 -2.37 -32.68
C GLU A 259 -34.23 -0.99 -32.07
N ILE A 260 -34.56 0.07 -32.81
CA ILE A 260 -34.36 1.46 -32.40
C ILE A 260 -35.71 2.12 -32.11
N PRO A 261 -35.88 2.84 -30.98
CA PRO A 261 -37.13 3.53 -30.67
C PRO A 261 -37.54 4.53 -31.76
N ALA A 262 -38.83 4.61 -32.04
CA ALA A 262 -39.38 5.49 -33.08
C ALA A 262 -39.00 6.97 -32.88
N GLU A 263 -38.92 7.43 -31.62
CA GLU A 263 -38.45 8.78 -31.27
C GLU A 263 -37.03 9.08 -31.79
N VAL A 264 -36.13 8.10 -31.81
CA VAL A 264 -34.75 8.27 -32.28
C VAL A 264 -34.69 8.33 -33.80
N LEU A 265 -35.52 7.54 -34.47
CA LEU A 265 -35.68 7.60 -35.92
C LEU A 265 -36.27 8.96 -36.34
N GLU A 266 -37.26 9.47 -35.61
CA GLU A 266 -37.84 10.80 -35.84
C GLU A 266 -36.78 11.91 -35.74
N ILE A 267 -35.91 11.87 -34.72
CA ILE A 267 -34.81 12.85 -34.56
C ILE A 267 -33.91 12.87 -35.81
N ILE A 268 -33.55 11.70 -36.32
CA ILE A 268 -32.74 11.58 -37.53
C ILE A 268 -33.54 12.07 -38.75
N GLU A 269 -34.81 11.67 -38.87
CA GLU A 269 -35.77 12.08 -39.92
C GLU A 269 -36.09 13.57 -39.94
N ARG A 270 -35.94 14.27 -38.83
CA ARG A 270 -36.17 15.71 -38.73
C ARG A 270 -34.94 16.54 -39.07
N SER A 271 -33.74 15.95 -38.99
CA SER A 271 -32.49 16.66 -39.32
C SER A 271 -32.47 17.05 -40.80
N GLU A 272 -32.25 18.33 -41.10
CA GLU A 272 -32.14 18.82 -42.48
C GLU A 272 -30.85 18.35 -43.14
N ALA A 273 -30.84 18.20 -44.47
CA ALA A 273 -29.66 17.69 -45.19
C ALA A 273 -28.40 18.55 -45.00
N LYS A 274 -28.56 19.87 -44.83
CA LYS A 274 -27.45 20.80 -44.54
C LYS A 274 -26.86 20.58 -43.13
N ASP A 275 -27.65 20.00 -42.24
CA ASP A 275 -27.32 19.69 -40.85
C ASP A 275 -27.08 18.18 -40.67
N VAL A 276 -26.52 17.53 -41.70
CA VAL A 276 -25.98 16.16 -41.62
C VAL A 276 -24.64 16.09 -42.36
N LEU A 277 -23.60 15.60 -41.70
CA LEU A 277 -22.26 15.47 -42.28
C LEU A 277 -21.68 14.09 -41.99
N THR A 278 -21.26 13.39 -43.04
CA THR A 278 -20.43 12.19 -42.94
C THR A 278 -18.97 12.54 -43.16
N ALA A 279 -18.09 12.12 -42.25
CA ALA A 279 -16.65 12.32 -42.36
C ALA A 279 -15.85 11.07 -41.94
N PRO A 280 -14.68 10.81 -42.56
CA PRO A 280 -13.80 9.73 -42.14
C PRO A 280 -13.16 10.03 -40.79
N LEU A 281 -13.17 9.03 -39.91
CA LEU A 281 -12.55 9.11 -38.61
C LEU A 281 -11.05 8.88 -38.72
N ARG A 282 -10.27 9.90 -38.33
CA ARG A 282 -8.81 9.88 -38.34
C ARG A 282 -8.26 9.97 -36.93
N PHE A 283 -7.10 9.37 -36.71
CA PHE A 283 -6.38 9.45 -35.45
C PHE A 283 -4.87 9.48 -35.67
N ARG A 284 -4.11 10.05 -34.74
CA ARG A 284 -2.65 9.95 -34.76
C ARG A 284 -2.20 8.75 -33.91
N PRO A 285 -1.45 7.77 -34.45
CA PRO A 285 -0.98 6.64 -33.66
C PRO A 285 -0.26 7.08 -32.38
N PRO A 286 -0.63 6.57 -31.19
CA PRO A 286 -0.06 7.05 -29.92
C PRO A 286 1.48 6.97 -29.88
N LEU A 287 2.06 5.93 -30.49
CA LEU A 287 3.51 5.75 -30.53
C LEU A 287 4.22 6.82 -31.37
N SER A 288 3.61 7.28 -32.46
CA SER A 288 4.20 8.37 -33.26
C SER A 288 4.17 9.70 -32.52
N LEU A 289 3.17 9.92 -31.65
CA LEU A 289 3.10 11.10 -30.80
C LEU A 289 4.12 11.08 -29.66
N LEU A 290 4.39 9.91 -29.07
CA LEU A 290 5.38 9.77 -28.00
C LEU A 290 6.82 10.04 -28.46
N LEU A 291 7.10 9.74 -29.73
CA LEU A 291 8.43 9.88 -30.35
C LEU A 291 8.62 11.21 -31.11
N ALA A 292 7.54 11.97 -31.35
CA ALA A 292 7.60 13.20 -32.12
C ALA A 292 7.95 14.44 -31.29
N SER A 293 8.48 15.45 -32.00
CA SER A 293 8.69 16.80 -31.49
C SER A 293 7.37 17.59 -31.46
N ILE A 294 6.75 17.70 -30.29
CA ILE A 294 5.51 18.48 -30.07
C ILE A 294 5.78 19.99 -30.09
N SER A 295 7.01 20.37 -29.77
CA SER A 295 7.53 21.72 -29.85
C SER A 295 8.98 21.68 -30.35
N LYS A 296 9.40 22.71 -31.09
CA LYS A 296 10.78 22.94 -31.52
C LYS A 296 11.04 24.44 -31.51
N GLY A 297 12.02 24.90 -30.74
CA GLY A 297 12.23 26.34 -30.51
C GLY A 297 10.95 27.00 -29.98
N ASN A 298 10.59 28.12 -30.59
CA ASN A 298 9.39 28.91 -30.34
C ASN A 298 8.13 28.45 -31.12
N VAL A 299 8.10 27.21 -31.60
CA VAL A 299 6.96 26.63 -32.35
C VAL A 299 6.37 25.43 -31.60
N CYS A 300 5.04 25.33 -31.50
CA CYS A 300 4.34 24.16 -30.96
C CYS A 300 2.98 23.91 -31.63
N VAL A 301 2.31 22.81 -31.29
CA VAL A 301 0.95 22.46 -31.78
C VAL A 301 -0.01 22.09 -30.65
N ALA A 302 -1.31 22.31 -30.87
CA ALA A 302 -2.41 22.02 -29.95
C ALA A 302 -3.69 21.57 -30.67
N GLY A 303 -4.63 21.00 -29.92
CA GLY A 303 -5.89 20.48 -30.46
C GLY A 303 -5.68 19.37 -31.51
N ASP A 304 -6.52 19.34 -32.53
CA ASP A 304 -6.46 18.34 -33.60
C ASP A 304 -5.18 18.42 -34.46
N ALA A 305 -4.40 19.50 -34.37
CA ALA A 305 -3.06 19.55 -34.96
C ALA A 305 -2.08 18.63 -34.20
N LEU A 306 -2.27 18.44 -32.89
CA LEU A 306 -1.46 17.62 -31.99
C LEU A 306 -2.04 16.22 -31.74
N HIS A 307 -3.34 16.10 -31.46
CA HIS A 307 -3.95 14.87 -30.97
C HIS A 307 -5.27 14.50 -31.64
N PRO A 308 -5.34 14.49 -32.99
CA PRO A 308 -6.55 14.07 -33.66
C PRO A 308 -6.88 12.63 -33.23
N MET A 309 -8.14 12.42 -32.84
CA MET A 309 -8.61 11.17 -32.26
C MET A 309 -10.02 10.84 -32.74
N THR A 310 -10.37 9.56 -32.64
CA THR A 310 -11.72 9.12 -32.91
C THR A 310 -12.66 9.65 -31.81
N PRO A 311 -13.95 9.93 -32.12
CA PRO A 311 -14.86 10.60 -31.21
C PRO A 311 -15.36 9.70 -30.07
N ASP A 312 -14.80 8.49 -29.94
CA ASP A 312 -15.43 7.41 -29.18
C ASP A 312 -15.56 7.72 -27.68
N LEU A 313 -14.68 8.58 -27.13
CA LEU A 313 -14.72 9.10 -25.76
C LEU A 313 -15.32 10.51 -25.64
N GLY A 314 -15.64 11.19 -26.75
CA GLY A 314 -16.06 12.60 -26.74
C GLY A 314 -14.99 13.57 -26.21
N GLN A 315 -13.71 13.19 -26.20
CA GLN A 315 -12.65 13.97 -25.54
C GLN A 315 -11.88 14.95 -26.45
N GLY A 316 -12.01 14.89 -27.77
CA GLY A 316 -11.21 15.73 -28.68
C GLY A 316 -11.37 17.24 -28.41
N GLY A 317 -12.61 17.74 -28.43
CA GLY A 317 -12.90 19.14 -28.11
C GLY A 317 -12.57 19.51 -26.66
N CYS A 318 -12.75 18.56 -25.72
CA CYS A 318 -12.39 18.77 -24.32
C CYS A 318 -10.87 18.95 -24.13
N ALA A 319 -10.07 18.11 -24.78
CA ALA A 319 -8.61 18.17 -24.74
C ALA A 319 -8.08 19.44 -25.43
N ALA A 320 -8.76 19.93 -26.49
CA ALA A 320 -8.44 21.20 -27.12
C ALA A 320 -8.64 22.41 -26.18
N LEU A 321 -9.70 22.41 -25.38
CA LEU A 321 -9.92 23.44 -24.35
C LEU A 321 -8.87 23.37 -23.23
N GLU A 322 -8.51 22.16 -22.80
CA GLU A 322 -7.40 21.95 -21.85
C GLU A 322 -6.08 22.52 -22.40
N ASP A 323 -5.77 22.30 -23.68
CA ASP A 323 -4.55 22.81 -24.29
C ASP A 323 -4.48 24.34 -24.23
N GLY A 324 -5.61 25.03 -24.45
CA GLY A 324 -5.71 26.49 -24.34
C GLY A 324 -5.27 27.01 -22.98
N VAL A 325 -5.79 26.41 -21.91
CA VAL A 325 -5.45 26.79 -20.53
C VAL A 325 -4.01 26.45 -20.18
N VAL A 326 -3.54 25.26 -20.56
CA VAL A 326 -2.17 24.81 -20.24
C VAL A 326 -1.13 25.63 -21.01
N LEU A 327 -1.35 25.91 -22.29
CA LEU A 327 -0.47 26.79 -23.09
C LEU A 327 -0.42 28.19 -22.51
N ALA A 328 -1.58 28.79 -22.21
CA ALA A 328 -1.64 30.12 -21.61
C ALA A 328 -0.86 30.20 -20.29
N ARG A 329 -0.93 29.16 -19.46
CA ARG A 329 -0.14 29.07 -18.23
C ARG A 329 1.36 28.96 -18.52
N CYS A 330 1.77 28.06 -19.41
CA CYS A 330 3.18 27.81 -19.71
C CYS A 330 3.86 29.00 -20.44
N LEU A 331 3.13 29.71 -21.30
CA LEU A 331 3.64 30.83 -22.08
C LEU A 331 3.45 32.18 -21.40
N GLY A 332 2.33 32.40 -20.70
CA GLY A 332 2.03 33.67 -20.04
C GLY A 332 3.13 34.06 -19.06
N ASP A 333 3.57 33.12 -18.23
CA ASP A 333 4.61 33.35 -17.23
C ASP A 333 6.00 33.53 -17.89
N ALA A 334 6.24 32.87 -19.03
CA ALA A 334 7.50 32.94 -19.78
C ALA A 334 7.68 34.27 -20.54
N ILE A 335 6.60 34.83 -21.08
CA ILE A 335 6.60 36.09 -21.86
C ILE A 335 6.60 37.31 -20.92
N LEU A 336 5.89 37.24 -19.78
CA LEU A 336 5.70 38.38 -18.87
C LEU A 336 6.74 38.46 -17.73
N GLY A 337 7.48 37.39 -17.46
CA GLY A 337 8.48 37.35 -16.39
C GLY A 337 9.69 38.24 -16.68
N GLY A 338 9.75 39.46 -16.13
CA GLY A 338 10.88 40.38 -16.30
C GLY A 338 12.11 40.13 -15.41
N GLY A 339 12.08 39.16 -14.49
CA GLY A 339 13.02 39.09 -13.35
C GLY A 339 13.98 37.89 -13.25
N GLY A 340 13.87 36.88 -14.13
CA GLY A 340 14.73 35.69 -14.10
C GLY A 340 15.83 35.77 -15.17
N GLY A 341 17.09 35.70 -14.77
CA GLY A 341 18.25 35.71 -15.68
C GLY A 341 18.14 34.60 -16.75
N GLY A 342 18.14 35.03 -18.02
CA GLY A 342 17.99 34.20 -19.22
C GLY A 342 17.40 35.02 -20.37
N ALA A 343 17.74 34.72 -21.62
CA ALA A 343 17.19 35.44 -22.77
C ALA A 343 15.68 35.13 -22.95
N GLU A 344 14.88 36.09 -23.44
CA GLU A 344 13.43 35.92 -23.65
C GLU A 344 13.09 34.66 -24.46
N SER A 345 13.87 34.40 -25.52
CA SER A 345 13.76 33.24 -26.42
C SER A 345 13.90 31.90 -25.67
N GLU A 346 14.87 31.79 -24.76
CA GLU A 346 15.11 30.57 -23.97
C GLU A 346 13.96 30.26 -23.00
N ARG A 347 13.36 31.30 -22.43
CA ARG A 347 12.21 31.15 -21.51
C ARG A 347 10.95 30.70 -22.25
N ILE A 348 10.70 31.28 -23.43
CA ILE A 348 9.60 30.86 -24.31
C ILE A 348 9.78 29.39 -24.70
N GLU A 349 10.99 28.99 -25.12
CA GLU A 349 11.27 27.61 -25.48
C GLU A 349 11.07 26.65 -24.30
N ALA A 350 11.53 27.03 -23.10
CA ALA A 350 11.33 26.25 -21.88
C ALA A 350 9.83 26.08 -21.55
N GLY A 351 9.03 27.14 -21.70
CA GLY A 351 7.58 27.10 -21.53
C GLY A 351 6.90 26.14 -22.51
N LEU A 352 7.29 26.18 -23.78
CA LEU A 352 6.77 25.25 -24.81
C LEU A 352 7.19 23.80 -24.56
N ARG A 353 8.45 23.58 -24.11
CA ARG A 353 8.92 22.25 -23.70
C ARG A 353 8.12 21.71 -22.51
N GLU A 354 7.75 22.55 -21.56
CA GLU A 354 6.92 22.15 -20.41
C GLU A 354 5.49 21.82 -20.84
N TYR A 355 4.88 22.62 -21.72
CA TYR A 355 3.59 22.28 -22.35
C TYR A 355 3.66 20.91 -23.04
N ALA A 356 4.68 20.69 -23.88
CA ALA A 356 4.90 19.42 -24.57
C ALA A 356 5.04 18.24 -23.59
N ARG A 357 5.80 18.42 -22.49
CA ARG A 357 5.97 17.41 -21.44
C ARG A 357 4.65 17.04 -20.78
N ILE A 358 3.82 18.04 -20.43
CA ILE A 358 2.52 17.85 -19.79
C ILE A 358 1.55 17.13 -20.74
N ARG A 359 1.48 17.56 -22.00
CA ARG A 359 0.46 17.10 -22.95
C ARG A 359 0.81 15.82 -23.69
N ARG A 360 2.09 15.45 -23.83
CA ARG A 360 2.53 14.25 -24.57
C ARG A 360 1.80 12.98 -24.12
N TRP A 361 1.93 12.63 -22.84
CA TRP A 361 1.34 11.40 -22.31
C TRP A 361 -0.18 11.45 -22.23
N ARG A 362 -0.74 12.59 -21.82
CA ARG A 362 -2.20 12.79 -21.76
C ARG A 362 -2.85 12.60 -23.14
N SER A 363 -2.25 13.18 -24.17
CA SER A 363 -2.73 13.07 -25.56
C SER A 363 -2.60 11.65 -26.08
N ALA A 364 -1.44 11.00 -25.89
CA ALA A 364 -1.23 9.62 -26.33
C ALA A 364 -2.21 8.63 -25.66
N GLU A 365 -2.49 8.82 -24.36
CA GLU A 365 -3.46 8.02 -23.62
C GLU A 365 -4.88 8.20 -24.16
N LEU A 366 -5.32 9.45 -24.38
CA LEU A 366 -6.66 9.76 -24.90
C LEU A 366 -6.87 9.15 -26.29
N ILE A 367 -5.90 9.33 -27.20
CA ILE A 367 -6.00 8.79 -28.56
C ILE A 367 -6.05 7.25 -28.54
N GLY A 368 -5.14 6.62 -27.78
CA GLY A 368 -5.08 5.16 -27.70
C GLY A 368 -6.35 4.54 -27.11
N THR A 369 -6.90 5.18 -26.08
CA THR A 369 -8.14 4.75 -25.44
C THR A 369 -9.35 4.96 -26.36
N ALA A 370 -9.45 6.12 -27.02
CA ALA A 370 -10.53 6.39 -27.97
C ALA A 370 -10.55 5.37 -29.12
N TYR A 371 -9.39 5.09 -29.71
CA TYR A 371 -9.28 4.11 -30.79
C TYR A 371 -9.71 2.71 -30.33
N ALA A 372 -9.22 2.26 -29.18
CA ALA A 372 -9.56 0.94 -28.64
C ALA A 372 -11.05 0.81 -28.33
N VAL A 373 -11.65 1.84 -27.71
CA VAL A 373 -13.09 1.88 -27.40
C VAL A 373 -13.93 1.80 -28.67
N GLY A 374 -13.59 2.57 -29.70
CA GLY A 374 -14.31 2.52 -30.97
C GLY A 374 -14.22 1.18 -31.68
N PHE A 375 -13.03 0.57 -31.71
CA PHE A 375 -12.84 -0.76 -32.27
C PHE A 375 -13.68 -1.85 -31.57
N MET A 376 -13.79 -1.78 -30.24
CA MET A 376 -14.60 -2.71 -29.46
C MET A 376 -16.11 -2.47 -29.61
N GLN A 377 -16.53 -1.22 -29.75
CA GLN A 377 -17.94 -0.84 -29.79
C GLN A 377 -18.66 -1.29 -31.07
N GLU A 378 -17.99 -1.23 -32.22
CA GLU A 378 -18.56 -1.47 -33.54
C GLU A 378 -18.32 -2.90 -34.07
N SER A 379 -17.69 -3.79 -33.29
CA SER A 379 -17.47 -5.16 -33.71
C SER A 379 -18.77 -5.98 -33.69
N SER A 380 -19.13 -6.58 -34.82
CA SER A 380 -20.26 -7.52 -34.97
C SER A 380 -19.97 -8.93 -34.44
N ASN A 381 -18.77 -9.17 -33.91
CA ASN A 381 -18.40 -10.45 -33.33
C ASN A 381 -19.10 -10.62 -31.96
N ALA A 382 -19.92 -11.67 -31.81
CA ALA A 382 -20.72 -11.93 -30.62
C ALA A 382 -19.90 -11.94 -29.30
N VAL A 383 -18.64 -12.37 -29.36
CA VAL A 383 -17.71 -12.38 -28.22
C VAL A 383 -17.23 -10.97 -27.87
N ILE A 384 -16.97 -10.13 -28.88
CA ILE A 384 -16.54 -8.75 -28.67
C ILE A 384 -17.73 -7.88 -28.24
N SER A 385 -18.94 -8.16 -28.72
CA SER A 385 -20.20 -7.54 -28.25
C SER A 385 -20.46 -7.83 -26.76
N PHE A 386 -20.24 -9.08 -26.31
CA PHE A 386 -20.38 -9.45 -24.89
C PHE A 386 -19.33 -8.78 -23.97
N LEU A 387 -18.10 -8.58 -24.45
CA LEU A 387 -17.04 -7.85 -23.75
C LEU A 387 -17.28 -6.34 -23.74
N ARG A 388 -17.79 -5.79 -24.85
CA ARG A 388 -18.20 -4.39 -25.01
C ARG A 388 -19.27 -4.02 -24.00
N ASP A 389 -20.32 -4.83 -23.87
CA ASP A 389 -21.46 -4.55 -23.01
C ASP A 389 -21.05 -4.49 -21.53
N ASN A 390 -19.96 -5.18 -21.13
CA ASN A 390 -19.44 -5.22 -19.76
C ASN A 390 -18.25 -4.28 -19.46
N TRP A 391 -17.55 -3.77 -20.47
CA TRP A 391 -16.30 -3.02 -20.30
C TRP A 391 -16.48 -1.49 -20.39
N LEU A 392 -17.54 -1.01 -21.06
CA LEU A 392 -17.75 0.41 -21.36
C LEU A 392 -17.94 1.32 -20.14
N ALA A 393 -18.30 0.77 -18.99
CA ALA A 393 -18.40 1.53 -17.75
C ALA A 393 -17.05 1.73 -17.03
N GLY A 394 -15.90 1.46 -17.66
CA GLY A 394 -14.56 1.42 -17.01
C GLY A 394 -13.48 2.44 -17.45
N ALA A 395 -13.66 3.18 -18.54
CA ALA A 395 -12.54 3.80 -19.24
C ALA A 395 -12.33 5.34 -19.09
N LEU A 396 -13.29 6.10 -18.55
CA LEU A 396 -13.26 7.58 -18.67
C LEU A 396 -12.46 8.36 -17.58
N HIS A 397 -11.71 7.72 -16.68
CA HIS A 397 -11.31 8.39 -15.41
C HIS A 397 -9.79 8.52 -15.07
N ARG A 398 -8.82 8.28 -15.96
CA ARG A 398 -7.46 7.88 -15.50
C ARG A 398 -6.21 8.76 -15.73
N SER A 399 -6.26 9.98 -16.26
CA SER A 399 -5.01 10.75 -16.47
C SER A 399 -4.66 11.71 -15.32
N SER A 400 -3.82 11.30 -14.35
CA SER A 400 -3.05 12.21 -13.46
C SER A 400 -2.06 11.49 -12.49
N MET A 401 -0.75 11.52 -12.83
CA MET A 401 0.46 11.72 -11.96
C MET A 401 1.31 10.55 -11.34
N GLN A 402 2.66 10.73 -11.30
CA GLN A 402 3.77 9.78 -10.99
C GLN A 402 5.12 10.47 -10.51
N GLN A 403 5.90 9.92 -9.50
CA GLN A 403 7.42 9.83 -9.31
C GLN A 403 7.91 9.34 -7.86
N LYS A 404 9.22 8.96 -7.61
CA LYS A 404 9.80 7.88 -6.68
C LYS A 404 11.23 8.16 -6.01
N GLU A 405 11.69 7.56 -4.84
CA GLU A 405 13.14 7.36 -4.37
C GLU A 405 13.43 6.53 -3.02
N ALA A 406 14.73 6.23 -2.64
CA ALA A 406 15.33 5.23 -1.68
C ALA A 406 15.36 5.56 -0.13
N GLY A 407 15.52 4.54 0.76
CA GLY A 407 15.19 4.65 2.22
C GLY A 407 16.34 4.72 3.24
N GLU A 408 16.33 5.77 4.09
CA GLU A 408 17.23 6.03 5.22
C GLU A 408 16.56 5.68 6.57
N GLU A 409 17.27 5.06 7.53
CA GLU A 409 16.71 4.74 8.86
C GLU A 409 17.22 5.66 9.98
N ALA A 410 16.29 6.17 10.79
CA ALA A 410 16.59 7.16 11.81
C ALA A 410 17.26 6.56 13.07
N VAL A 411 16.77 5.44 13.61
CA VAL A 411 17.33 4.83 14.83
C VAL A 411 17.38 3.32 14.69
N VAL A 412 18.54 2.72 14.97
CA VAL A 412 18.78 1.28 14.94
C VAL A 412 19.25 0.80 16.31
N VAL A 413 18.54 -0.18 16.88
CA VAL A 413 18.87 -0.90 18.11
C VAL A 413 19.39 -2.29 17.72
N VAL A 414 20.44 -2.79 18.36
CA VAL A 414 21.06 -4.08 18.03
C VAL A 414 20.83 -5.06 19.17
N GLY A 415 20.10 -6.14 18.94
CA GLY A 415 19.75 -7.18 19.92
C GLY A 415 18.35 -7.02 20.49
N ALA A 416 17.53 -8.07 20.44
CA ALA A 416 16.16 -8.12 20.97
C ALA A 416 16.09 -8.80 22.35
N GLY A 417 17.10 -8.58 23.18
CA GLY A 417 17.07 -8.96 24.61
C GLY A 417 16.21 -8.00 25.44
N ILE A 418 16.20 -8.19 26.77
CA ILE A 418 15.41 -7.35 27.70
C ILE A 418 15.70 -5.86 27.47
N ALA A 419 16.97 -5.48 27.35
CA ALA A 419 17.38 -4.08 27.12
C ALA A 419 16.88 -3.56 25.76
N GLY A 420 17.10 -4.31 24.68
CA GLY A 420 16.75 -3.86 23.32
C GLY A 420 15.25 -3.69 23.14
N LEU A 421 14.45 -4.62 23.66
CA LEU A 421 12.99 -4.50 23.64
C LEU A 421 12.50 -3.34 24.53
N ALA A 422 13.10 -3.14 25.71
CA ALA A 422 12.75 -2.03 26.59
C ALA A 422 13.09 -0.67 25.99
N VAL A 423 14.26 -0.53 25.36
CA VAL A 423 14.68 0.68 24.62
C VAL A 423 13.72 0.95 23.48
N ALA A 424 13.46 -0.05 22.64
CA ALA A 424 12.57 0.10 21.50
C ALA A 424 11.17 0.50 21.96
N LEU A 425 10.63 -0.14 23.00
CA LEU A 425 9.30 0.14 23.51
C LEU A 425 9.23 1.56 24.08
N GLY A 426 10.24 1.97 24.85
CA GLY A 426 10.33 3.33 25.37
C GLY A 426 10.39 4.39 24.26
N LEU A 427 11.20 4.17 23.22
CA LEU A 427 11.31 5.11 22.08
C LEU A 427 10.00 5.21 21.29
N HIS A 428 9.37 4.07 21.00
CA HIS A 428 8.07 4.05 20.31
C HIS A 428 6.97 4.72 21.13
N ARG A 429 6.95 4.54 22.46
CA ARG A 429 6.02 5.23 23.36
C ARG A 429 6.25 6.74 23.42
N LYS A 430 7.47 7.19 23.11
CA LYS A 430 7.82 8.60 22.93
C LYS A 430 7.54 9.13 21.52
N GLY A 431 7.11 8.28 20.58
CA GLY A 431 6.85 8.67 19.18
C GLY A 431 8.07 8.60 18.26
N VAL A 432 9.20 8.08 18.73
CA VAL A 432 10.40 7.87 17.92
C VAL A 432 10.38 6.46 17.34
N LYS A 433 10.41 6.38 16.01
CA LYS A 433 10.51 5.09 15.30
C LYS A 433 11.94 4.56 15.37
N CYS A 434 12.09 3.28 15.72
CA CYS A 434 13.36 2.57 15.65
C CYS A 434 13.18 1.16 15.10
N SER A 435 14.25 0.61 14.51
CA SER A 435 14.38 -0.80 14.12
C SER A 435 15.28 -1.54 15.11
N VAL A 436 14.98 -2.78 15.46
CA VAL A 436 15.78 -3.67 16.32
C VAL A 436 16.36 -4.78 15.45
N LEU A 437 17.67 -5.00 15.45
CA LEU A 437 18.35 -6.05 14.69
C LEU A 437 18.69 -7.22 15.63
N GLU A 438 17.97 -8.34 15.54
CA GLU A 438 18.26 -9.55 16.31
C GLU A 438 19.02 -10.56 15.45
N SER A 439 20.12 -11.09 16.02
CA SER A 439 20.96 -12.10 15.37
C SER A 439 20.29 -13.46 15.18
N SER A 440 19.38 -13.82 16.08
CA SER A 440 18.63 -15.07 16.06
C SER A 440 17.50 -15.02 15.03
N PRO A 441 17.12 -16.16 14.39
CA PRO A 441 15.99 -16.22 13.46
C PRO A 441 14.62 -16.03 14.14
N GLU A 442 14.57 -16.16 15.46
CA GLU A 442 13.38 -15.93 16.28
C GLU A 442 13.74 -15.21 17.58
N LEU A 443 12.74 -14.63 18.24
CA LEU A 443 12.92 -14.09 19.58
C LEU A 443 13.32 -15.23 20.52
N ARG A 444 14.55 -15.17 21.04
CA ARG A 444 15.03 -16.10 22.08
C ARG A 444 14.35 -15.79 23.41
N ALA A 445 13.05 -16.05 23.47
CA ALA A 445 12.22 -15.94 24.65
C ALA A 445 12.51 -17.09 25.64
N SER A 446 12.94 -18.25 25.13
CA SER A 446 13.36 -19.40 25.93
C SER A 446 14.39 -19.01 27.00
N GLY A 447 14.26 -19.62 28.17
CA GLY A 447 15.08 -19.32 29.34
C GLY A 447 14.27 -19.30 30.61
N PHE A 448 14.97 -19.16 31.72
CA PHE A 448 14.39 -19.29 33.07
C PHE A 448 13.70 -18.02 33.55
N ALA A 449 13.16 -18.06 34.75
CA ALA A 449 12.71 -16.87 35.44
C ALA A 449 13.86 -16.10 36.10
N PHE A 450 13.59 -14.88 36.53
CA PHE A 450 14.51 -14.10 37.36
C PHE A 450 13.73 -13.19 38.31
N ALA A 451 14.38 -12.80 39.41
CA ALA A 451 13.79 -11.88 40.37
C ALA A 451 13.72 -10.46 39.78
N THR A 452 12.54 -9.86 39.80
CA THR A 452 12.28 -8.47 39.40
C THR A 452 11.94 -7.66 40.63
N TRP A 453 12.72 -6.60 40.86
CA TRP A 453 12.66 -5.75 42.05
C TRP A 453 11.91 -4.44 41.77
N THR A 454 11.65 -3.64 42.81
CA THR A 454 10.86 -2.40 42.74
C THR A 454 11.26 -1.46 41.60
N ASN A 455 12.57 -1.23 41.38
CA ASN A 455 13.11 -0.45 40.26
C ASN A 455 12.71 -0.99 38.88
N ALA A 456 12.71 -2.32 38.71
CA ALA A 456 12.27 -2.94 37.46
C ALA A 456 10.76 -2.79 37.27
N TRP A 457 9.97 -2.94 38.33
CA TRP A 457 8.51 -2.74 38.27
C TRP A 457 8.15 -1.30 37.92
N GLN A 458 8.86 -0.31 38.47
CA GLN A 458 8.72 1.08 38.05
C GLN A 458 9.06 1.27 36.57
N ALA A 459 10.12 0.62 36.07
CA ALA A 459 10.45 0.67 34.65
C ALA A 459 9.36 0.01 33.78
N LEU A 460 8.83 -1.15 34.19
CA LEU A 460 7.74 -1.84 33.50
C LEU A 460 6.43 -1.04 33.51
N ASP A 461 6.15 -0.31 34.59
CA ASP A 461 5.02 0.61 34.69
C ASP A 461 5.17 1.78 33.73
N ASN A 462 6.36 2.39 33.67
CA ASN A 462 6.67 3.44 32.71
C ASN A 462 6.55 2.95 31.25
N LEU A 463 6.93 1.69 30.99
CA LEU A 463 6.76 1.04 29.68
C LEU A 463 5.30 0.62 29.41
N GLY A 464 4.43 0.63 30.41
CA GLY A 464 3.02 0.29 30.30
C GLY A 464 2.70 -1.20 30.31
N VAL A 465 3.64 -2.06 30.74
CA VAL A 465 3.50 -3.52 30.75
C VAL A 465 3.42 -4.13 32.15
N GLY A 466 3.63 -3.32 33.20
CA GLY A 466 3.65 -3.77 34.59
C GLY A 466 2.40 -4.56 34.99
N ASP A 467 1.20 -3.98 34.83
CA ASP A 467 -0.05 -4.63 35.24
C ASP A 467 -0.29 -5.99 34.60
N LYS A 468 0.10 -6.13 33.33
CA LYS A 468 -0.03 -7.38 32.57
C LYS A 468 0.86 -8.47 33.17
N ILE A 469 2.08 -8.13 33.55
CA ILE A 469 3.05 -9.07 34.12
C ILE A 469 2.70 -9.37 35.58
N ARG A 470 2.19 -8.40 36.35
CA ARG A 470 1.72 -8.60 37.73
C ARG A 470 0.65 -9.67 37.84
N LYS A 471 -0.31 -9.71 36.91
CA LYS A 471 -1.40 -10.71 36.88
C LYS A 471 -0.91 -12.15 36.70
N LEU A 472 0.29 -12.31 36.16
CA LEU A 472 0.84 -13.61 35.79
C LEU A 472 1.84 -14.16 36.84
N HIS A 473 2.25 -13.35 37.82
CA HIS A 473 3.32 -13.73 38.74
C HIS A 473 2.97 -13.40 40.18
N LEU A 474 3.40 -14.24 41.12
CA LEU A 474 3.13 -14.07 42.55
C LEU A 474 3.93 -12.91 43.14
N HIS A 475 3.30 -12.17 44.05
CA HIS A 475 3.98 -11.17 44.87
C HIS A 475 4.63 -11.85 46.07
N LEU A 476 5.96 -11.83 46.12
CA LEU A 476 6.73 -12.45 47.19
C LEU A 476 6.70 -11.59 48.45
N GLN A 477 6.38 -12.22 49.59
CA GLN A 477 6.14 -11.53 50.86
C GLN A 477 7.41 -11.42 51.71
N GLU A 478 8.25 -12.45 51.71
CA GLU A 478 9.45 -12.49 52.54
C GLU A 478 10.64 -13.10 51.80
N LEU A 479 11.84 -12.62 52.14
CA LEU A 479 13.11 -13.25 51.80
C LEU A 479 13.66 -13.96 53.05
N HIS A 480 13.87 -15.27 52.92
CA HIS A 480 14.47 -16.10 53.95
C HIS A 480 15.85 -16.56 53.48
N VAL A 481 16.88 -16.17 54.23
CA VAL A 481 18.26 -16.57 53.97
C VAL A 481 18.66 -17.64 54.99
N PHE A 482 19.08 -18.80 54.50
CA PHE A 482 19.48 -19.96 55.26
C PHE A 482 21.00 -20.16 55.16
N SER A 483 21.61 -20.55 56.27
CA SER A 483 22.98 -21.05 56.26
C SER A 483 22.96 -22.52 55.86
N SER A 484 23.64 -22.88 54.77
CA SER A 484 23.63 -24.26 54.25
C SER A 484 24.35 -25.26 55.18
N SER A 485 25.17 -24.77 56.12
CA SER A 485 25.89 -25.60 57.10
C SER A 485 25.06 -25.92 58.34
N THR A 486 24.23 -24.99 58.79
CA THR A 486 23.40 -25.16 60.00
C THR A 486 21.96 -25.54 59.69
N GLY A 487 21.45 -25.18 58.51
CA GLY A 487 20.04 -25.27 58.15
C GLY A 487 19.17 -24.19 58.78
N GLU A 488 19.76 -23.31 59.59
CA GLU A 488 19.05 -22.24 60.29
C GLU A 488 18.86 -21.00 59.42
N ILE A 489 17.78 -20.27 59.67
CA ILE A 489 17.51 -18.98 59.04
C ILE A 489 18.41 -17.93 59.66
N THR A 490 19.38 -17.42 58.88
CA THR A 490 20.27 -16.33 59.28
C THR A 490 19.60 -14.98 59.14
N ARG A 491 18.65 -14.83 58.21
CA ARG A 491 17.88 -13.59 58.04
C ARG A 491 16.49 -13.83 57.49
N ARG A 492 15.52 -13.14 58.07
CA ARG A 492 14.21 -12.86 57.47
C ARG A 492 14.15 -11.39 57.10
N ALA A 493 13.72 -11.09 55.89
CA ALA A 493 13.45 -9.73 55.44
C ALA A 493 12.03 -9.70 54.87
N ASP A 494 11.21 -8.82 55.44
CA ASP A 494 9.89 -8.51 54.91
C ASP A 494 10.05 -7.68 53.63
N LEU A 495 9.45 -8.17 52.54
CA LEU A 495 9.53 -7.57 51.22
C LEU A 495 8.34 -6.65 50.92
N THR A 496 7.36 -6.58 51.82
CA THR A 496 6.16 -5.74 51.70
C THR A 496 6.29 -4.38 52.38
N VAL A 497 7.35 -4.19 53.18
CA VAL A 497 7.64 -2.93 53.87
C VAL A 497 7.66 -1.77 52.87
N GLN A 498 7.02 -0.65 53.22
CA GLN A 498 7.07 0.57 52.41
C GLN A 498 8.53 1.04 52.24
N GLY A 499 8.98 1.12 50.99
CA GLY A 499 10.19 1.81 50.61
C GLY A 499 9.99 3.33 50.59
N LYS A 500 11.03 4.09 50.22
CA LYS A 500 10.92 5.57 50.21
C LYS A 500 9.94 6.10 49.15
N ARG A 501 9.54 5.25 48.20
CA ARG A 501 8.80 5.66 46.98
C ARG A 501 7.55 4.82 46.69
N GLY A 502 7.09 4.03 47.66
CA GLY A 502 5.93 3.14 47.52
C GLY A 502 6.16 1.78 48.19
N PRO A 503 5.18 0.87 48.10
CA PRO A 503 5.37 -0.51 48.56
C PRO A 503 6.52 -1.16 47.77
N ASN A 504 7.41 -1.86 48.48
CA ASN A 504 8.40 -2.69 47.80
C ASN A 504 7.67 -3.81 47.04
N GLU A 505 8.13 -4.11 45.83
CA GLU A 505 7.54 -5.14 44.99
C GLU A 505 8.65 -6.08 44.50
N LEU A 506 8.55 -7.35 44.89
CA LEU A 506 9.41 -8.42 44.40
C LEU A 506 8.58 -9.56 43.81
N ARG A 507 8.86 -9.93 42.56
CA ARG A 507 8.26 -11.11 41.92
C ARG A 507 9.29 -11.90 41.14
N CYS A 508 9.12 -13.20 41.05
CA CYS A 508 9.89 -14.01 40.11
C CYS A 508 9.17 -14.03 38.76
N VAL A 509 9.77 -13.40 37.75
CA VAL A 509 9.16 -13.22 36.44
C VAL A 509 9.79 -14.19 35.45
N ARG A 510 8.94 -14.95 34.76
CA ARG A 510 9.34 -15.78 33.63
C ARG A 510 9.86 -14.92 32.49
N ARG A 511 11.11 -15.16 32.07
CA ARG A 511 11.77 -14.36 31.03
C ARG A 511 11.05 -14.44 29.70
N ASP A 512 10.53 -15.61 29.34
CA ASP A 512 9.77 -15.78 28.10
C ASP A 512 8.48 -14.95 28.11
N TRP A 513 7.78 -14.90 29.25
CA TRP A 513 6.58 -14.08 29.41
C TRP A 513 6.88 -12.59 29.42
N LEU A 514 8.00 -12.17 30.02
CA LEU A 514 8.44 -10.76 29.96
C LEU A 514 8.80 -10.33 28.55
N LEU A 515 9.66 -11.09 27.85
CA LEU A 515 10.11 -10.73 26.51
C LEU A 515 8.95 -10.74 25.53
N ARG A 516 8.04 -11.72 25.63
CA ARG A 516 6.78 -11.71 24.90
C ARG A 516 5.96 -10.48 25.29
N ALA A 517 5.75 -10.20 26.57
CA ALA A 517 4.98 -9.01 26.98
C ALA A 517 5.54 -7.69 26.44
N LEU A 518 6.86 -7.53 26.35
CA LEU A 518 7.51 -6.37 25.74
C LEU A 518 7.38 -6.35 24.21
N GLU A 519 7.65 -7.47 23.55
CA GLU A 519 7.53 -7.65 22.09
C GLU A 519 6.10 -7.39 21.60
N GLU A 520 5.11 -7.87 22.34
CA GLU A 520 3.69 -7.73 22.03
C GLU A 520 3.17 -6.30 22.04
N GLU A 521 3.89 -5.41 22.72
CA GLU A 521 3.56 -4.00 22.90
C GLU A 521 4.36 -3.10 21.95
N LEU A 522 5.32 -3.67 21.22
CA LEU A 522 6.02 -3.01 20.13
C LEU A 522 5.16 -3.01 18.86
N PRO A 523 5.22 -1.94 18.04
CA PRO A 523 4.73 -2.02 16.68
C PRO A 523 5.48 -3.14 16.00
N LYS A 524 4.75 -4.00 15.33
CA LYS A 524 5.38 -5.12 14.68
C LYS A 524 6.20 -4.63 13.47
N GLY A 525 7.13 -5.47 13.02
CA GLY A 525 8.16 -5.07 12.04
C GLY A 525 9.29 -4.23 12.63
N THR A 526 9.18 -3.88 13.92
CA THR A 526 10.27 -3.26 14.68
C THR A 526 11.48 -4.19 14.78
N ILE A 527 11.29 -5.50 15.01
CA ILE A 527 12.40 -6.46 15.15
C ILE A 527 12.67 -7.16 13.82
N ARG A 528 13.92 -7.08 13.36
CA ARG A 528 14.47 -7.79 12.21
C ARG A 528 15.32 -8.95 12.72
N TYR A 529 14.82 -10.16 12.54
CA TYR A 529 15.54 -11.38 12.90
C TYR A 529 16.61 -11.72 11.87
N SER A 530 17.48 -12.67 12.20
CA SER A 530 18.63 -13.09 11.38
C SER A 530 19.56 -11.94 10.95
N SER A 531 19.50 -10.80 11.63
CA SER A 531 20.21 -9.57 11.28
C SER A 531 21.49 -9.45 12.12
N LYS A 532 22.42 -10.38 11.92
CA LYS A 532 23.69 -10.39 12.65
C LYS A 532 24.63 -9.32 12.09
N ILE A 533 25.01 -8.36 12.92
CA ILE A 533 26.02 -7.35 12.54
C ILE A 533 27.42 -7.99 12.52
N VAL A 534 28.18 -7.69 11.47
CA VAL A 534 29.58 -8.13 11.30
C VAL A 534 30.57 -6.97 11.33
N ALA A 535 30.18 -5.78 10.87
CA ALA A 535 31.02 -4.59 10.89
C ALA A 535 30.18 -3.30 11.01
N ILE A 536 30.82 -2.23 11.50
CA ILE A 536 30.23 -0.89 11.64
C ILE A 536 31.26 0.12 11.14
N GLU A 537 30.85 0.97 10.21
CA GLU A 537 31.65 2.07 9.64
C GLU A 537 30.96 3.43 9.92
N GLU A 538 31.72 4.52 9.84
CA GLU A 538 31.20 5.88 9.99
C GLU A 538 31.20 6.60 8.63
N ASP A 539 30.05 7.16 8.24
CA ASP A 539 29.88 8.02 7.06
C ASP A 539 29.27 9.35 7.51
N GLY A 540 30.12 10.35 7.71
CA GLY A 540 29.72 11.63 8.31
C GLY A 540 29.03 11.44 9.67
N ASN A 541 27.79 11.92 9.78
CA ASN A 541 26.96 11.77 10.99
C ASN A 541 26.12 10.48 11.00
N ALA A 542 26.25 9.59 10.01
CA ALA A 542 25.54 8.31 9.97
C ALA A 542 26.46 7.14 10.32
N LYS A 543 25.85 6.04 10.77
CA LYS A 543 26.52 4.74 11.00
C LYS A 543 26.13 3.79 9.89
N ILE A 544 27.12 3.23 9.22
CA ILE A 544 26.94 2.22 8.19
C ILE A 544 27.12 0.86 8.85
N ILE A 545 26.08 0.03 8.80
CA ILE A 545 26.00 -1.25 9.49
C ILE A 545 26.04 -2.35 8.45
N HIS A 546 27.03 -3.23 8.55
CA HIS A 546 27.17 -4.39 7.68
C HIS A 546 26.60 -5.62 8.36
N LEU A 547 25.64 -6.26 7.70
CA LEU A 547 25.03 -7.50 8.16
C LEU A 547 25.72 -8.72 7.56
N ALA A 548 25.61 -9.85 8.24
CA ALA A 548 26.23 -11.12 7.85
C ALA A 548 25.69 -11.67 6.52
N ASP A 549 24.50 -11.25 6.10
CA ASP A 549 23.85 -11.59 4.83
C ASP A 549 24.30 -10.69 3.66
N GLY A 550 25.17 -9.71 3.93
CA GLY A 550 25.67 -8.75 2.94
C GLY A 550 24.87 -7.45 2.84
N ALA A 551 23.76 -7.30 3.56
CA ALA A 551 23.00 -6.05 3.56
C ALA A 551 23.74 -4.91 4.27
N ILE A 552 23.53 -3.69 3.79
CA ILE A 552 24.11 -2.46 4.33
C ILE A 552 22.99 -1.53 4.77
N LEU A 553 23.00 -1.10 6.04
CA LEU A 553 22.03 -0.18 6.60
C LEU A 553 22.70 1.14 6.99
N ARG A 554 22.00 2.26 6.75
CA ARG A 554 22.43 3.60 7.18
C ARG A 554 21.56 4.05 8.34
N ALA A 555 22.18 4.27 9.50
CA ALA A 555 21.51 4.65 10.74
C ALA A 555 21.92 6.04 11.22
N LYS A 556 20.96 6.91 11.55
CA LYS A 556 21.26 8.20 12.22
C LYS A 556 21.54 8.06 13.71
N VAL A 557 21.12 6.97 14.35
CA VAL A 557 21.48 6.63 15.73
C VAL A 557 21.65 5.11 15.84
N LEU A 558 22.70 4.66 16.54
CA LEU A 558 23.00 3.24 16.75
C LEU A 558 23.06 2.88 18.25
N ILE A 559 22.25 1.92 18.70
CA ILE A 559 22.17 1.52 20.12
C ILE A 559 22.49 0.02 20.25
N GLY A 560 23.60 -0.34 20.89
CA GLY A 560 24.02 -1.72 21.12
C GLY A 560 23.39 -2.34 22.37
N CYS A 561 22.53 -3.34 22.18
CA CYS A 561 21.86 -4.16 23.20
C CYS A 561 22.13 -5.67 23.01
N ASP A 562 23.22 -6.01 22.32
CA ASP A 562 23.58 -7.34 21.81
C ASP A 562 24.36 -8.22 22.81
N GLY A 563 24.21 -7.90 24.10
CA GLY A 563 24.64 -8.73 25.23
C GLY A 563 26.15 -8.77 25.47
N VAL A 564 26.59 -9.78 26.23
CA VAL A 564 27.97 -9.93 26.75
C VAL A 564 29.04 -9.90 25.65
N ASN A 565 28.70 -10.34 24.43
CA ASN A 565 29.61 -10.42 23.29
C ASN A 565 29.37 -9.28 22.27
N SER A 566 28.92 -8.12 22.73
CA SER A 566 28.48 -7.02 21.89
C SER A 566 29.52 -6.52 20.88
N VAL A 567 29.11 -6.44 19.62
CA VAL A 567 29.86 -5.87 18.49
C VAL A 567 29.91 -4.35 18.61
N VAL A 568 28.81 -3.73 19.02
CA VAL A 568 28.73 -2.27 19.23
C VAL A 568 29.62 -1.84 20.39
N ALA A 569 29.65 -2.60 21.50
CA ALA A 569 30.53 -2.33 22.63
C ALA A 569 32.01 -2.45 22.22
N LYS A 570 32.36 -3.46 21.41
CA LYS A 570 33.71 -3.60 20.86
C LYS A 570 34.08 -2.41 19.98
N TRP A 571 33.18 -1.95 19.12
CA TRP A 571 33.37 -0.79 18.27
C TRP A 571 33.55 0.52 19.07
N LEU A 572 32.82 0.67 20.18
CA LEU A 572 33.00 1.77 21.15
C LEU A 572 34.28 1.66 22.00
N GLY A 573 35.05 0.57 21.87
CA GLY A 573 36.30 0.35 22.61
C GLY A 573 36.13 -0.17 24.04
N LEU A 574 34.98 -0.76 24.39
CA LEU A 574 34.78 -1.35 25.72
C LEU A 574 35.60 -2.64 25.87
N THR A 575 36.18 -2.82 27.05
CA THR A 575 36.92 -4.04 27.41
C THR A 575 36.01 -5.27 27.40
N LYS A 576 36.56 -6.41 26.97
CA LYS A 576 35.88 -7.69 27.02
C LYS A 576 35.53 -8.06 28.48
N PRO A 577 34.34 -8.62 28.75
CA PRO A 577 33.98 -9.09 30.09
C PRO A 577 34.94 -10.17 30.61
N SER A 578 35.31 -10.07 31.88
CA SER A 578 36.18 -11.01 32.59
C SER A 578 35.39 -12.19 33.15
N SER A 579 36.04 -13.35 33.23
CA SER A 579 35.49 -14.49 33.99
C SER A 579 35.51 -14.19 35.49
N SER A 580 34.44 -14.54 36.20
CA SER A 580 34.42 -14.47 37.66
C SER A 580 35.03 -15.70 38.34
N GLY A 581 35.37 -16.75 37.57
CA GLY A 581 35.79 -18.05 38.10
C GLY A 581 34.64 -18.90 38.67
N ARG A 582 33.39 -18.44 38.54
CA ARG A 582 32.20 -19.11 39.07
C ARG A 582 31.28 -19.60 37.96
N LEU A 583 30.57 -20.68 38.23
CA LEU A 583 29.53 -21.24 37.36
C LEU A 583 28.14 -21.02 37.96
N ALA A 584 27.14 -20.98 37.08
CA ALA A 584 25.74 -20.93 37.46
C ALA A 584 24.95 -21.95 36.64
N THR A 585 24.02 -22.63 37.31
CA THR A 585 22.97 -23.41 36.67
C THR A 585 21.62 -23.05 37.27
N ARG A 586 20.55 -23.32 36.53
CA ARG A 586 19.20 -22.82 36.77
C ARG A 586 18.21 -23.83 36.25
N GLY A 587 17.00 -23.82 36.79
CA GLY A 587 15.92 -24.66 36.28
C GLY A 587 14.55 -24.10 36.65
N LEU A 588 13.54 -24.62 35.96
CA LEU A 588 12.13 -24.34 36.22
C LEU A 588 11.42 -25.67 36.49
N ALA A 589 10.67 -25.73 37.58
CA ALA A 589 9.83 -26.87 37.93
C ALA A 589 8.37 -26.51 37.68
N HIS A 590 7.66 -27.40 36.97
CA HIS A 590 6.26 -27.21 36.62
C HIS A 590 5.36 -28.20 37.38
N TYR A 591 4.31 -27.67 37.97
CA TYR A 591 3.33 -28.33 38.83
C TYR A 591 1.93 -28.06 38.25
N PRO A 592 1.41 -28.97 37.39
CA PRO A 592 0.12 -28.76 36.72
C PRO A 592 -1.05 -28.52 37.69
N ASP A 593 -1.03 -29.21 38.83
CA ASP A 593 -2.07 -29.12 39.87
C ASP A 593 -1.75 -28.07 40.96
N GLY A 594 -0.72 -27.27 40.75
CA GLY A 594 -0.21 -26.30 41.72
C GLY A 594 0.90 -26.85 42.61
N HIS A 595 1.83 -25.98 43.03
CA HIS A 595 3.02 -26.37 43.79
C HIS A 595 2.86 -26.27 45.32
N GLY A 596 1.85 -25.55 45.83
CA GLY A 596 1.58 -25.42 47.27
C GLY A 596 2.68 -24.76 48.11
N LEU A 597 3.64 -24.07 47.48
CA LEU A 597 4.75 -23.41 48.16
C LEU A 597 4.33 -22.01 48.61
N ASP A 598 4.77 -21.61 49.80
CA ASP A 598 4.57 -20.23 50.28
C ASP A 598 5.19 -19.20 49.30
N PRO A 599 4.62 -18.00 49.18
CA PRO A 599 5.14 -16.91 48.34
C PRO A 599 6.39 -16.26 48.98
N ARG A 600 7.43 -17.05 49.21
CA ARG A 600 8.68 -16.67 49.87
C ARG A 600 9.86 -16.95 48.97
N PHE A 601 10.83 -16.04 48.97
CA PHE A 601 12.13 -16.31 48.35
C PHE A 601 13.03 -17.01 49.38
N LYS A 602 13.34 -18.29 49.15
CA LYS A 602 14.27 -19.07 49.98
C LYS A 602 15.65 -19.09 49.33
N MET A 603 16.67 -18.59 50.03
CA MET A 603 18.05 -18.53 49.55
C MET A 603 18.99 -19.24 50.53
N PHE A 604 19.86 -20.10 50.03
CA PHE A 604 20.81 -20.91 50.79
C PHE A 604 22.23 -20.50 50.44
N VAL A 605 23.04 -20.17 51.46
CA VAL A 605 24.39 -19.65 51.29
C VAL A 605 25.40 -20.41 52.16
N GLY A 606 26.58 -20.70 51.60
CA GLY A 606 27.67 -21.42 52.27
C GLY A 606 27.99 -22.77 51.63
N HIS A 607 29.00 -23.48 52.13
CA HIS A 607 29.49 -24.74 51.56
C HIS A 607 29.97 -24.64 50.09
N GLY A 608 30.45 -23.47 49.67
CA GLY A 608 31.07 -23.27 48.35
C GLY A 608 30.05 -22.99 47.26
N PHE A 609 28.77 -22.88 47.62
CA PHE A 609 27.69 -22.60 46.70
C PHE A 609 26.70 -21.59 47.27
N ARG A 610 25.83 -21.13 46.38
CA ARG A 610 24.62 -20.39 46.68
C ARG A 610 23.50 -21.01 45.86
N ALA A 611 22.39 -21.32 46.51
CA ALA A 611 21.20 -21.86 45.87
C ALA A 611 19.96 -21.05 46.26
N GLY A 612 18.88 -21.18 45.51
CA GLY A 612 17.61 -20.61 45.93
C GLY A 612 16.44 -21.13 45.13
N VAL A 613 15.26 -21.06 45.74
CA VAL A 613 13.96 -21.39 45.15
C VAL A 613 13.04 -20.19 45.30
N ILE A 614 12.37 -19.85 44.20
CA ILE A 614 11.47 -18.72 44.10
C ILE A 614 10.21 -19.16 43.34
N PRO A 615 9.01 -19.12 43.94
CA PRO A 615 7.79 -19.38 43.20
C PRO A 615 7.52 -18.25 42.20
N CYS A 616 7.19 -18.61 40.97
CA CYS A 616 6.88 -17.67 39.88
C CYS A 616 5.39 -17.37 39.82
N ASN A 617 4.58 -18.43 39.76
CA ASN A 617 3.12 -18.43 39.73
C ASN A 617 2.63 -19.70 40.47
N GLU A 618 1.33 -19.95 40.56
CA GLU A 618 0.78 -21.10 41.30
C GLU A 618 1.29 -22.48 40.81
N THR A 619 1.78 -22.56 39.57
CA THR A 619 2.20 -23.79 38.90
C THR A 619 3.70 -23.88 38.62
N ASP A 620 4.45 -22.78 38.66
CA ASP A 620 5.86 -22.73 38.25
C ASP A 620 6.75 -22.25 39.41
N ALA A 621 7.82 -23.00 39.69
CA ALA A 621 8.85 -22.62 40.65
C ALA A 621 10.23 -22.55 40.00
N TYR A 622 10.93 -21.44 40.19
CA TYR A 622 12.28 -21.21 39.67
C TYR A 622 13.33 -21.55 40.72
N TRP A 623 14.41 -22.20 40.29
CA TRP A 623 15.57 -22.44 41.13
C TRP A 623 16.88 -22.05 40.44
N PHE A 624 17.87 -21.71 41.25
CA PHE A 624 19.22 -21.43 40.79
C PHE A 624 20.26 -22.03 41.72
N PHE A 625 21.43 -22.33 41.16
CA PHE A 625 22.60 -22.82 41.88
C PHE A 625 23.86 -22.20 41.28
N THR A 626 24.71 -21.60 42.11
CA THR A 626 25.97 -20.97 41.70
C THR A 626 27.09 -21.44 42.61
N TRP A 627 28.25 -21.78 42.04
CA TRP A 627 29.38 -22.31 42.80
C TRP A 627 30.71 -21.95 42.15
N SER A 628 31.78 -22.17 42.90
CA SER A 628 33.15 -22.12 42.37
C SER A 628 33.63 -23.57 42.15
N PRO A 629 33.90 -24.01 40.91
CA PRO A 629 34.37 -25.37 40.66
C PRO A 629 35.79 -25.58 41.21
N SER A 630 36.03 -26.76 41.80
CA SER A 630 37.39 -27.25 42.10
C SER A 630 38.02 -27.94 40.87
N GLU A 631 39.35 -28.10 40.82
CA GLU A 631 40.08 -28.71 39.67
C GLU A 631 39.58 -30.13 39.30
N HIS A 632 39.05 -30.89 40.27
CA HIS A 632 38.47 -32.21 40.03
C HIS A 632 37.01 -32.17 39.55
N GLU A 633 36.28 -31.08 39.80
CA GLU A 633 34.86 -30.91 39.44
C GLU A 633 34.65 -30.32 38.05
N SER A 634 35.69 -29.76 37.42
CA SER A 634 35.63 -29.18 36.08
C SER A 634 35.62 -30.22 34.94
N ASN A 635 35.99 -31.47 35.20
CA ASN A 635 36.02 -32.52 34.18
C ASN A 635 34.68 -33.26 34.08
N GLY A 636 33.89 -32.95 33.04
CA GLY A 636 32.75 -33.78 32.59
C GLY A 636 31.36 -33.41 33.12
N VAL A 637 31.23 -32.46 34.07
CA VAL A 637 29.91 -31.99 34.59
C VAL A 637 29.22 -31.04 33.59
N GLU A 638 29.97 -30.41 32.69
CA GLU A 638 29.46 -29.54 31.62
C GLU A 638 28.91 -30.31 30.40
N GLU A 639 29.09 -31.64 30.35
CA GLU A 639 28.79 -32.46 29.15
C GLU A 639 27.31 -32.82 28.98
N SER A 640 26.52 -32.87 30.07
CA SER A 640 25.09 -33.16 29.96
C SER A 640 24.26 -32.58 31.11
N ALA A 641 23.03 -32.20 30.79
CA ALA A 641 22.13 -31.58 31.75
C ALA A 641 21.68 -32.53 32.89
N GLU A 642 21.65 -33.84 32.62
CA GLU A 642 21.39 -34.85 33.65
C GLU A 642 22.53 -34.95 34.67
N LYS A 643 23.79 -35.00 34.18
CA LYS A 643 24.97 -34.99 35.07
C LYS A 643 24.98 -33.72 35.93
N MET A 644 24.64 -32.57 35.35
CA MET A 644 24.55 -31.30 36.07
C MET A 644 23.44 -31.32 37.14
N LYS A 645 22.25 -31.79 36.81
CA LYS A 645 21.14 -31.93 37.76
C LYS A 645 21.50 -32.85 38.93
N GLN A 646 22.11 -34.02 38.65
CA GLN A 646 22.57 -34.94 39.69
C GLN A 646 23.67 -34.34 40.57
N PHE A 647 24.60 -33.58 39.99
CA PHE A 647 25.61 -32.85 40.76
C PHE A 647 24.98 -31.85 41.73
N VAL A 648 24.01 -31.04 41.26
CA VAL A 648 23.30 -30.09 42.12
C VAL A 648 22.59 -30.83 43.25
N LEU A 649 21.84 -31.89 42.95
CA LEU A 649 21.14 -32.69 43.96
C LEU A 649 22.10 -33.31 44.99
N THR A 650 23.25 -33.81 44.54
CA THR A 650 24.28 -34.36 45.44
C THR A 650 24.85 -33.30 46.39
N LYS A 651 25.11 -32.08 45.89
CA LYS A 651 25.57 -30.95 46.72
C LYS A 651 24.49 -30.48 47.70
N LEU A 652 23.23 -30.43 47.26
CA LEU A 652 22.12 -30.02 48.11
C LEU A 652 21.80 -31.07 49.20
N ARG A 653 21.82 -32.37 48.87
CA ARG A 653 21.60 -33.48 49.83
C ARG A 653 22.72 -33.63 50.85
N SER A 654 23.96 -33.29 50.49
CA SER A 654 25.09 -33.28 51.43
C SER A 654 25.09 -32.04 52.35
N SER A 655 24.12 -31.13 52.17
CA SER A 655 23.92 -29.92 52.98
C SER A 655 22.58 -30.00 53.73
N LYS A 656 22.35 -29.10 54.70
CA LYS A 656 21.10 -29.06 55.47
C LYS A 656 20.00 -28.28 54.74
N ILE A 657 19.56 -28.80 53.60
CA ILE A 657 18.53 -28.19 52.74
C ILE A 657 17.16 -28.89 52.97
N PRO A 658 16.05 -28.14 53.12
CA PRO A 658 14.72 -28.72 53.26
C PRO A 658 14.31 -29.61 52.07
N THR A 659 13.58 -30.69 52.34
CA THR A 659 13.12 -31.66 51.32
C THR A 659 12.30 -31.00 50.20
N GLU A 660 11.44 -30.04 50.56
CA GLU A 660 10.66 -29.23 49.61
C GLU A 660 11.52 -28.54 48.52
N VAL A 661 12.76 -28.16 48.83
CA VAL A 661 13.68 -27.52 47.86
C VAL A 661 14.33 -28.55 46.96
N LEU A 662 14.62 -29.74 47.48
CA LEU A 662 15.15 -30.85 46.69
C LEU A 662 14.11 -31.31 45.65
N GLU A 663 12.85 -31.41 46.05
CA GLU A 663 11.73 -31.79 45.17
C GLU A 663 11.56 -30.83 43.98
N VAL A 664 11.74 -29.52 44.20
CA VAL A 664 11.71 -28.52 43.12
C VAL A 664 12.83 -28.78 42.10
N VAL A 665 14.05 -29.08 42.58
CA VAL A 665 15.17 -29.39 41.68
C VAL A 665 14.93 -30.71 40.96
N GLU A 666 14.46 -31.75 41.67
CA GLU A 666 14.16 -33.07 41.10
C GLU A 666 13.07 -33.03 40.02
N ARG A 667 12.04 -32.21 40.20
CA ARG A 667 10.92 -32.08 39.25
C ARG A 667 11.26 -31.23 38.02
N SER A 668 12.35 -30.46 38.05
CA SER A 668 12.71 -29.58 36.93
C SER A 668 13.08 -30.36 35.66
N ASN A 669 12.71 -29.79 34.50
CA ASN A 669 12.94 -30.42 33.20
C ASN A 669 14.44 -30.59 32.92
N ILE A 670 14.81 -31.79 32.49
CA ILE A 670 16.20 -32.21 32.23
C ILE A 670 16.88 -31.36 31.14
N ASN A 671 16.13 -30.91 30.13
CA ASN A 671 16.71 -30.17 29.00
C ASN A 671 17.12 -28.74 29.35
N ASP A 672 16.73 -28.26 30.53
CA ASP A 672 16.91 -26.86 30.92
C ASP A 672 18.11 -26.67 31.88
N VAL A 673 18.79 -27.73 32.36
CA VAL A 673 19.80 -27.58 33.43
C VAL A 673 21.23 -27.59 32.88
N VAL A 674 21.74 -26.44 32.44
CA VAL A 674 23.11 -26.31 31.89
C VAL A 674 23.98 -25.41 32.78
N ALA A 675 25.27 -25.72 32.88
CA ALA A 675 26.26 -24.87 33.55
C ALA A 675 26.69 -23.70 32.64
N SER A 676 26.67 -22.48 33.18
CA SER A 676 27.07 -21.27 32.46
C SER A 676 28.15 -20.49 33.24
N PRO A 677 29.28 -20.12 32.60
CA PRO A 677 30.30 -19.31 33.23
C PRO A 677 29.78 -17.90 33.51
N LEU A 678 29.94 -17.46 34.74
CA LEU A 678 29.55 -16.12 35.17
C LEU A 678 30.63 -15.12 34.77
N ARG A 679 30.24 -14.13 33.96
CA ARG A 679 31.11 -13.06 33.46
C ARG A 679 30.65 -11.71 34.01
N PHE A 680 31.61 -10.80 34.15
CA PHE A 680 31.34 -9.43 34.54
C PHE A 680 32.32 -8.46 33.89
N ARG A 681 31.95 -7.18 33.77
CA ARG A 681 32.91 -6.14 33.34
C ARG A 681 33.53 -5.46 34.56
N PRO A 682 34.87 -5.44 34.72
CA PRO A 682 35.50 -4.84 35.90
C PRO A 682 35.02 -3.41 36.17
N PRO A 683 34.67 -3.04 37.41
CA PRO A 683 34.17 -1.70 37.73
C PRO A 683 35.10 -0.57 37.28
N LEU A 684 36.42 -0.77 37.38
CA LEU A 684 37.41 0.21 36.92
C LEU A 684 37.37 0.43 35.39
N SER A 685 37.10 -0.63 34.61
CA SER A 685 37.00 -0.50 33.17
C SER A 685 35.69 0.15 32.72
N LEU A 686 34.60 -0.05 33.47
CA LEU A 686 33.33 0.67 33.27
C LEU A 686 33.44 2.18 33.55
N LEU A 687 34.25 2.54 34.54
CA LEU A 687 34.47 3.93 34.92
C LEU A 687 35.17 4.73 33.81
N LEU A 688 36.11 4.08 33.11
CA LEU A 688 36.91 4.66 32.03
C LEU A 688 36.32 4.42 30.62
N ALA A 689 35.23 3.64 30.51
CA ALA A 689 34.65 3.25 29.22
C ALA A 689 33.91 4.39 28.50
N SER A 690 34.00 4.36 27.17
CA SER A 690 33.20 5.18 26.26
C SER A 690 31.82 4.56 26.04
N ILE A 691 30.88 4.81 26.95
CA ILE A 691 29.51 4.27 26.89
C ILE A 691 28.73 4.79 25.67
N SER A 692 29.11 5.96 25.16
CA SER A 692 28.57 6.60 23.97
C SER A 692 29.66 7.32 23.19
N LYS A 693 29.61 7.30 21.85
CA LYS A 693 30.48 8.05 20.94
C LYS A 693 29.65 8.59 19.79
N GLY A 694 29.64 9.91 19.61
CA GLY A 694 28.78 10.56 18.61
C GLY A 694 27.31 10.17 18.79
N ASN A 695 26.68 9.73 17.71
CA ASN A 695 25.31 9.22 17.66
C ASN A 695 25.18 7.71 17.95
N ALA A 696 26.11 7.10 18.68
CA ALA A 696 26.04 5.69 19.07
C ALA A 696 26.26 5.45 20.58
N CYS A 697 25.60 4.43 21.16
CA CYS A 697 25.76 4.05 22.58
C CYS A 697 25.46 2.54 22.83
N VAL A 698 25.67 2.07 24.06
CA VAL A 698 25.36 0.69 24.50
C VAL A 698 24.49 0.62 25.77
N ALA A 699 23.71 -0.46 25.91
CA ALA A 699 22.80 -0.72 27.03
C ALA A 699 22.71 -2.22 27.39
N GLY A 700 22.17 -2.53 28.56
CA GLY A 700 22.03 -3.90 29.06
C GLY A 700 23.37 -4.60 29.27
N ASP A 701 23.41 -5.91 29.03
CA ASP A 701 24.64 -6.72 29.17
C ASP A 701 25.75 -6.33 28.19
N ALA A 702 25.47 -5.53 27.14
CA ALA A 702 26.50 -4.92 26.32
C ALA A 702 27.29 -3.85 27.08
N LEU A 703 26.64 -3.17 28.04
CA LEU A 703 27.22 -2.15 28.90
C LEU A 703 27.65 -2.69 30.27
N HIS A 704 26.82 -3.43 30.99
CA HIS A 704 27.07 -3.78 32.40
C HIS A 704 26.82 -5.25 32.73
N PRO A 705 27.47 -6.20 32.01
CA PRO A 705 27.35 -7.61 32.36
C PRO A 705 27.87 -7.81 33.80
N MET A 706 27.08 -8.52 34.61
CA MET A 706 27.32 -8.70 36.04
C MET A 706 26.96 -10.10 36.51
N THR A 707 27.50 -10.49 37.67
CA THR A 707 27.14 -11.75 38.31
C THR A 707 25.72 -11.66 38.89
N PRO A 708 24.96 -12.78 38.97
CA PRO A 708 23.53 -12.76 39.29
C PRO A 708 23.24 -12.61 40.78
N ASP A 709 24.26 -12.39 41.62
CA ASP A 709 24.17 -12.45 43.08
C ASP A 709 23.17 -11.43 43.67
N LEU A 710 22.97 -10.29 42.98
CA LEU A 710 21.95 -9.29 43.34
C LEU A 710 20.61 -9.46 42.61
N GLY A 711 20.54 -10.27 41.55
CA GLY A 711 19.37 -10.34 40.67
C GLY A 711 19.05 -9.05 39.92
N GLN A 712 20.04 -8.18 39.69
CA GLN A 712 19.83 -6.83 39.15
C GLN A 712 20.11 -6.68 37.64
N GLY A 713 20.70 -7.66 36.96
CA GLY A 713 21.05 -7.52 35.52
C GLY A 713 19.84 -7.20 34.63
N GLY A 714 18.79 -8.03 34.70
CA GLY A 714 17.53 -7.76 33.97
C GLY A 714 16.82 -6.50 34.43
N CYS A 715 16.91 -6.15 35.72
CA CYS A 715 16.34 -4.92 36.27
C CYS A 715 17.04 -3.68 35.70
N ALA A 716 18.38 -3.67 35.67
CA ALA A 716 19.18 -2.59 35.12
C ALA A 716 18.99 -2.43 33.60
N ALA A 717 18.77 -3.53 32.87
CA ALA A 717 18.42 -3.49 31.46
C ALA A 717 17.07 -2.80 31.20
N LEU A 718 16.06 -3.01 32.05
CA LEU A 718 14.78 -2.32 31.97
C LEU A 718 14.92 -0.82 32.33
N GLU A 719 15.75 -0.50 33.34
CA GLU A 719 16.10 0.89 33.67
C GLU A 719 16.75 1.59 32.47
N ASP A 720 17.69 0.95 31.77
CA ASP A 720 18.36 1.54 30.59
C ASP A 720 17.35 1.89 29.50
N GLY A 721 16.35 1.02 29.25
CA GLY A 721 15.30 1.26 28.26
C GLY A 721 14.53 2.56 28.51
N VAL A 722 14.14 2.79 29.76
CA VAL A 722 13.42 4.01 30.16
C VAL A 722 14.33 5.25 30.10
N VAL A 723 15.59 5.14 30.58
CA VAL A 723 16.51 6.29 30.59
C VAL A 723 16.95 6.67 29.17
N LEU A 724 17.21 5.71 28.28
CA LEU A 724 17.51 6.00 26.87
C LEU A 724 16.34 6.64 26.16
N ALA A 725 15.14 6.08 26.32
CA ALA A 725 13.93 6.64 25.72
C ALA A 725 13.67 8.08 26.18
N ARG A 726 13.98 8.39 27.45
CA ARG A 726 13.95 9.76 27.95
C ARG A 726 14.95 10.66 27.22
N CYS A 727 16.24 10.32 27.31
CA CYS A 727 17.29 11.20 26.81
C CYS A 727 17.15 11.42 25.30
N LEU A 728 16.94 10.34 24.54
CA LEU A 728 16.95 10.38 23.08
C LEU A 728 15.59 10.81 22.50
N GLY A 729 14.48 10.46 23.15
CA GLY A 729 13.13 10.78 22.68
C GLY A 729 12.91 12.29 22.51
N ASP A 730 13.35 13.08 23.49
CA ASP A 730 13.17 14.53 23.46
C ASP A 730 14.15 15.21 22.47
N ALA A 731 15.34 14.62 22.26
CA ALA A 731 16.35 15.14 21.33
C ALA A 731 15.97 14.96 19.85
N LEU A 732 15.31 13.84 19.51
CA LEU A 732 14.90 13.50 18.14
C LEU A 732 13.58 14.16 17.69
N LEU A 733 12.81 14.74 18.62
CA LEU A 733 11.53 15.40 18.33
C LEU A 733 11.65 16.94 18.22
N GLY A 734 12.81 17.54 18.50
CA GLY A 734 13.08 18.96 18.23
C GLY A 734 13.51 19.17 16.77
N GLY A 735 12.91 20.12 16.05
CA GLY A 735 13.08 20.34 14.60
C GLY A 735 14.53 20.41 14.05
N GLY A 736 14.71 19.96 12.80
CA GLY A 736 15.99 19.58 12.18
C GLY A 736 16.89 20.72 11.65
N GLY A 737 18.21 20.48 11.71
CA GLY A 737 19.32 21.37 11.30
C GLY A 737 20.65 20.90 11.92
N ALA A 738 21.78 21.60 11.69
CA ALA A 738 23.10 21.24 12.28
C ALA A 738 23.08 21.08 13.82
N ALA A 739 22.11 21.71 14.51
CA ALA A 739 21.84 21.56 15.93
C ALA A 739 21.31 20.15 16.35
N GLU A 740 20.75 19.36 15.43
CA GLU A 740 20.13 18.06 15.76
C GLU A 740 21.17 17.00 16.14
N SER A 741 22.26 16.90 15.37
CA SER A 741 23.34 15.95 15.66
C SER A 741 24.00 16.23 17.00
N GLU A 742 24.18 17.51 17.36
CA GLU A 742 24.70 17.93 18.67
C GLU A 742 23.73 17.59 19.81
N ARG A 743 22.42 17.76 19.61
CA ARG A 743 21.40 17.36 20.61
C ARG A 743 21.37 15.84 20.82
N ILE A 744 21.44 15.07 19.74
CA ILE A 744 21.51 13.60 19.82
C ILE A 744 22.75 13.19 20.61
N GLU A 745 23.92 13.71 20.25
CA GLU A 745 25.16 13.37 20.95
C GLU A 745 25.12 13.79 22.43
N ALA A 746 24.65 15.01 22.73
CA ALA A 746 24.48 15.48 24.10
C ALA A 746 23.54 14.59 24.91
N SER A 747 22.45 14.11 24.31
CA SER A 747 21.51 13.20 24.96
C SER A 747 22.11 11.84 25.28
N LEU A 748 22.93 11.29 24.38
CA LEU A 748 23.62 10.01 24.59
C LEU A 748 24.73 10.15 25.65
N ARG A 749 25.43 11.30 25.68
CA ARG A 749 26.37 11.64 26.76
C ARG A 749 25.68 11.74 28.11
N GLU A 750 24.47 12.30 28.17
CA GLU A 750 23.70 12.38 29.40
C GLU A 750 23.24 11.00 29.87
N TYR A 751 22.74 10.14 28.96
CA TYR A 751 22.47 8.73 29.26
C TYR A 751 23.72 8.04 29.85
N ALA A 752 24.88 8.18 29.19
CA ALA A 752 26.13 7.61 29.66
C ALA A 752 26.50 8.11 31.07
N ARG A 753 26.31 9.41 31.36
CA ARG A 753 26.57 10.01 32.67
C ARG A 753 25.70 9.39 33.77
N ILE A 754 24.40 9.25 33.50
CA ILE A 754 23.42 8.68 34.44
C ILE A 754 23.74 7.21 34.73
N ARG A 755 24.06 6.43 33.69
CA ARG A 755 24.22 4.97 33.81
C ARG A 755 25.60 4.51 34.24
N ARG A 756 26.66 5.31 34.07
CA ARG A 756 28.04 4.92 34.43
C ARG A 756 28.16 4.50 35.89
N TRP A 757 27.82 5.39 36.82
CA TRP A 757 27.99 5.12 38.26
C TRP A 757 27.04 4.04 38.76
N ARG A 758 25.81 4.00 38.24
CA ARG A 758 24.86 2.94 38.55
C ARG A 758 25.38 1.56 38.12
N SER A 759 25.98 1.47 36.93
CA SER A 759 26.58 0.23 36.40
C SER A 759 27.77 -0.22 37.24
N VAL A 760 28.69 0.70 37.55
CA VAL A 760 29.87 0.45 38.40
C VAL A 760 29.44 -0.09 39.77
N GLU A 761 28.45 0.54 40.40
CA GLU A 761 27.97 0.13 41.71
C GLU A 761 27.34 -1.26 41.68
N LEU A 762 26.45 -1.54 40.72
CA LEU A 762 25.77 -2.83 40.61
C LEU A 762 26.75 -3.97 40.32
N VAL A 763 27.64 -3.79 39.34
CA VAL A 763 28.58 -4.83 38.90
C VAL A 763 29.59 -5.13 40.01
N GLY A 764 30.15 -4.10 40.64
CA GLY A 764 31.11 -4.26 41.74
C GLY A 764 30.48 -4.91 42.97
N THR A 765 29.28 -4.46 43.36
CA THR A 765 28.57 -5.01 44.51
C THR A 765 28.18 -6.46 44.26
N ALA A 766 27.65 -6.80 43.08
CA ALA A 766 27.27 -8.18 42.76
C ALA A 766 28.45 -9.14 42.86
N TYR A 767 29.62 -8.75 42.34
CA TYR A 767 30.82 -9.56 42.42
C TYR A 767 31.26 -9.84 43.87
N VAL A 768 31.34 -8.79 44.70
CA VAL A 768 31.74 -8.91 46.11
C VAL A 768 30.74 -9.73 46.91
N VAL A 769 29.44 -9.48 46.74
CA VAL A 769 28.38 -10.22 47.43
C VAL A 769 28.43 -11.71 47.11
N GLY A 770 28.68 -12.05 45.83
CA GLY A 770 28.83 -13.43 45.42
C GLY A 770 29.99 -14.17 46.09
N ILE A 771 31.14 -13.51 46.23
CA ILE A 771 32.31 -14.06 46.95
C ILE A 771 31.97 -14.31 48.42
N VAL A 772 31.33 -13.34 49.08
CA VAL A 772 30.96 -13.45 50.50
C VAL A 772 29.94 -14.55 50.73
N GLN A 773 28.89 -14.62 49.90
CA GLN A 773 27.81 -15.60 50.06
C GLN A 773 28.30 -17.05 49.87
N GLN A 774 29.21 -17.29 48.93
CA GLN A 774 29.70 -18.63 48.59
C GLN A 774 30.95 -19.05 49.37
N SER A 775 31.52 -18.16 50.20
CA SER A 775 32.77 -18.45 50.90
C SER A 775 32.66 -19.63 51.86
N ASN A 776 33.70 -20.47 51.85
CA ASN A 776 33.94 -21.55 52.82
C ASN A 776 34.97 -21.18 53.89
N ASN A 777 35.52 -19.97 53.84
CA ASN A 777 36.44 -19.52 54.88
C ASN A 777 35.66 -19.36 56.19
N ALA A 778 36.16 -19.95 57.28
CA ALA A 778 35.47 -19.97 58.58
C ALA A 778 35.18 -18.56 59.12
N VAL A 779 36.11 -17.61 58.93
CA VAL A 779 35.96 -16.21 59.37
C VAL A 779 34.91 -15.50 58.52
N ILE A 780 34.99 -15.62 57.20
CA ILE A 780 34.02 -15.00 56.28
C ILE A 780 32.63 -15.61 56.49
N SER A 781 32.53 -16.91 56.74
CA SER A 781 31.25 -17.61 57.01
C SER A 781 30.62 -17.14 58.32
N PHE A 782 31.43 -16.98 59.38
CA PHE A 782 30.97 -16.43 60.66
C PHE A 782 30.47 -14.98 60.49
N LEU A 783 31.25 -14.12 59.83
CA LEU A 783 30.87 -12.73 59.55
C LEU A 783 29.61 -12.65 58.67
N ARG A 784 29.50 -13.53 57.66
CA ARG A 784 28.32 -13.67 56.79
C ARG A 784 27.08 -13.97 57.63
N ASP A 785 27.13 -15.03 58.42
CA ASP A 785 25.95 -15.58 59.10
C ASP A 785 25.51 -14.71 60.30
N LYS A 786 26.44 -14.03 60.98
CA LYS A 786 26.14 -13.22 62.18
C LYS A 786 25.93 -11.73 61.90
N TRP A 787 26.58 -11.14 60.90
CA TRP A 787 26.63 -9.67 60.75
C TRP A 787 26.30 -9.18 59.34
N LEU A 788 26.92 -9.75 58.31
CA LEU A 788 26.77 -9.27 56.94
C LEU A 788 25.43 -9.66 56.31
N ALA A 789 24.78 -10.76 56.71
CA ALA A 789 23.48 -11.16 56.13
C ALA A 789 22.43 -10.03 56.21
N GLY A 790 22.36 -9.31 57.34
CA GLY A 790 21.47 -8.16 57.51
C GLY A 790 21.89 -6.95 56.66
N VAL A 791 23.18 -6.62 56.63
CA VAL A 791 23.74 -5.52 55.84
C VAL A 791 23.52 -5.74 54.34
N LEU A 792 23.75 -6.97 53.87
CA LEU A 792 23.58 -7.38 52.48
C LEU A 792 22.11 -7.34 52.05
N ALA A 793 21.20 -7.85 52.89
CA ALA A 793 19.76 -7.75 52.63
C ALA A 793 19.28 -6.29 52.60
N GLY A 794 19.75 -5.44 53.52
CA GLY A 794 19.45 -4.01 53.50
C GLY A 794 20.01 -3.27 52.28
N ARG A 795 21.23 -3.63 51.86
CA ARG A 795 21.86 -3.11 50.62
C ARG A 795 21.04 -3.48 49.39
N LEU A 796 20.55 -4.72 49.28
CA LEU A 796 19.69 -5.19 48.19
C LEU A 796 18.42 -4.34 48.05
N LEU A 797 17.70 -4.16 49.17
CA LEU A 797 16.47 -3.34 49.19
C LEU A 797 16.77 -1.87 48.83
N LYS A 798 17.87 -1.30 49.33
CA LYS A 798 18.27 0.07 49.00
C LYS A 798 18.60 0.24 47.51
N MET A 799 19.24 -0.76 46.89
CA MET A 799 19.57 -0.73 45.47
C MET A 799 18.34 -0.92 44.57
N ALA A 800 17.30 -1.61 45.07
CA ALA A 800 16.02 -1.78 44.41
C ALA A 800 15.15 -0.50 44.41
N ASP A 801 15.41 0.46 45.30
CA ASP A 801 14.68 1.74 45.40
C ASP A 801 15.26 2.86 44.50
N TYR A 802 15.99 2.47 43.44
CA TYR A 802 16.59 3.40 42.48
C TYR A 802 15.51 4.11 41.63
N ASP A 803 15.66 5.43 41.44
CA ASP A 803 14.73 6.20 40.61
C ASP A 803 15.23 6.30 39.17
N SER A 804 14.34 6.05 38.24
CA SER A 804 14.53 6.43 36.84
C SER A 804 13.78 7.72 36.46
N LYS A 805 12.97 8.33 37.36
CA LYS A 805 12.00 9.40 37.04
C LYS A 805 12.63 10.69 36.53
N SER A 806 12.25 11.02 35.28
CA SER A 806 11.58 12.28 34.92
C SER A 806 10.81 12.13 33.60
N VAL A 807 10.00 11.08 33.44
CA VAL A 807 9.09 10.95 32.29
C VAL A 807 7.71 10.54 32.75
N CYS A 808 6.74 11.45 32.60
CA CYS A 808 5.37 11.05 32.39
C CYS A 808 5.31 10.50 30.96
N ILE A 809 5.62 9.21 30.79
CA ILE A 809 5.17 8.49 29.59
C ILE A 809 3.67 8.41 29.82
N ARG A 810 2.82 8.97 28.96
CA ARG A 810 1.36 8.93 29.15
C ARG A 810 0.92 7.47 29.30
N THR A 811 0.81 7.00 30.54
CA THR A 811 0.39 5.66 30.90
C THR A 811 -1.12 5.71 31.14
N LYS A 812 -1.90 5.38 30.11
CA LYS A 812 -3.25 4.85 30.36
C LYS A 812 -3.16 3.32 30.26
N PRO A 813 -3.46 2.57 31.33
CA PRO A 813 -3.50 1.10 31.29
C PRO A 813 -4.51 0.62 30.25
N PHE A 814 -4.09 -0.30 29.37
CA PHE A 814 -4.92 -0.86 28.30
C PHE A 814 -6.22 -1.52 28.84
N ALA A 815 -6.23 -1.97 30.10
CA ALA A 815 -7.39 -2.53 30.77
C ALA A 815 -8.39 -1.49 31.32
N SER A 816 -7.93 -0.30 31.73
CA SER A 816 -8.83 0.80 32.13
C SER A 816 -9.53 1.47 30.94
N MET A 817 -9.00 1.28 29.72
CA MET A 817 -9.67 1.67 28.48
C MET A 817 -10.88 0.80 28.14
N GLN A 818 -11.11 -0.32 28.86
CA GLN A 818 -12.32 -1.14 28.70
C GLN A 818 -13.48 -0.68 29.58
N GLN A 819 -13.28 0.20 30.56
CA GLN A 819 -14.40 0.82 31.30
C GLN A 819 -14.83 2.17 30.73
N GLU A 820 -13.98 2.85 29.95
CA GLU A 820 -14.43 3.91 29.02
C GLU A 820 -15.18 3.33 27.80
N GLN A 821 -15.27 1.99 27.62
CA GLN A 821 -16.08 1.33 26.57
C GLN A 821 -17.60 1.31 26.87
N ALA A 822 -18.10 2.36 27.51
CA ALA A 822 -19.48 2.79 27.33
C ALA A 822 -19.60 3.96 26.34
N ASP A 823 -18.47 4.53 25.87
CA ASP A 823 -18.46 5.64 24.90
C ASP A 823 -17.64 5.32 23.63
N GLY A 824 -18.14 5.73 22.47
CA GLY A 824 -17.97 5.05 21.16
C GLY A 824 -16.55 4.93 20.56
N ARG A 825 -16.25 3.78 19.93
CA ARG A 825 -14.98 3.48 19.25
C ARG A 825 -14.84 4.23 17.91
N GLU A 826 -13.62 4.70 17.58
CA GLU A 826 -13.37 5.54 16.40
C GLU A 826 -13.44 4.81 15.05
N ILE A 827 -12.73 3.70 14.84
CA ILE A 827 -12.72 2.97 13.55
C ILE A 827 -12.90 1.47 13.78
N VAL A 828 -13.87 0.86 13.10
CA VAL A 828 -14.16 -0.57 13.13
C VAL A 828 -14.06 -1.16 11.73
N ILE A 829 -13.37 -2.29 11.61
CA ILE A 829 -13.19 -3.04 10.37
C ILE A 829 -13.92 -4.37 10.50
N ALA A 830 -14.85 -4.68 9.60
CA ALA A 830 -15.55 -5.95 9.59
C ALA A 830 -14.74 -6.99 8.80
N GLY A 831 -14.26 -8.04 9.45
CA GLY A 831 -13.54 -9.17 8.84
C GLY A 831 -12.01 -9.08 8.94
N ALA A 832 -11.36 -10.15 9.41
CA ALA A 832 -9.90 -10.31 9.47
C ALA A 832 -9.34 -11.10 8.28
N GLY A 833 -9.95 -10.94 7.10
CA GLY A 833 -9.35 -11.41 5.85
C GLY A 833 -8.14 -10.56 5.44
N LEU A 834 -7.53 -10.92 4.31
CA LEU A 834 -6.35 -10.22 3.77
C LEU A 834 -6.56 -8.71 3.64
N ALA A 835 -7.74 -8.28 3.18
CA ALA A 835 -8.10 -6.86 3.10
C ALA A 835 -8.20 -6.21 4.49
N GLY A 836 -8.89 -6.84 5.44
CA GLY A 836 -9.13 -6.26 6.77
C GLY A 836 -7.87 -6.13 7.59
N LEU A 837 -6.99 -7.14 7.57
CA LEU A 837 -5.68 -7.07 8.22
C LEU A 837 -4.78 -6.04 7.56
N ALA A 838 -4.75 -5.98 6.23
CA ALA A 838 -3.97 -4.98 5.52
C ALA A 838 -4.46 -3.56 5.80
N VAL A 839 -5.79 -3.32 5.81
CA VAL A 839 -6.39 -2.01 6.15
C VAL A 839 -6.05 -1.62 7.58
N ALA A 840 -6.25 -2.53 8.53
CA ALA A 840 -5.89 -2.29 9.92
C ALA A 840 -4.41 -1.90 10.05
N LEU A 841 -3.55 -2.59 9.30
CA LEU A 841 -2.11 -2.34 9.32
C LEU A 841 -1.78 -0.99 8.69
N GLY A 842 -2.36 -0.66 7.54
CA GLY A 842 -2.19 0.63 6.90
C GLY A 842 -2.61 1.79 7.81
N LEU A 843 -3.77 1.67 8.46
CA LEU A 843 -4.25 2.65 9.45
C LEU A 843 -3.29 2.76 10.63
N HIS A 844 -2.82 1.62 11.14
CA HIS A 844 -1.82 1.57 12.20
C HIS A 844 -0.51 2.27 11.79
N ARG A 845 -0.04 2.09 10.55
CA ARG A 845 1.14 2.79 10.01
C ARG A 845 0.95 4.30 9.89
N LYS A 846 -0.29 4.77 9.82
CA LYS A 846 -0.66 6.20 9.91
C LYS A 846 -0.96 6.66 11.34
N GLY A 847 -0.81 5.81 12.36
CA GLY A 847 -1.08 6.18 13.75
C GLY A 847 -2.57 6.19 14.12
N LEU A 848 -3.45 5.67 13.26
CA LEU A 848 -4.87 5.54 13.54
C LEU A 848 -5.18 4.20 14.22
N ARG A 849 -5.99 4.24 15.28
CA ARG A 849 -6.44 3.05 15.99
C ARG A 849 -7.69 2.48 15.31
N SER A 850 -7.70 1.17 15.10
CA SER A 850 -8.86 0.45 14.56
C SER A 850 -9.04 -0.88 15.29
N VAL A 851 -10.27 -1.40 15.25
CA VAL A 851 -10.59 -2.77 15.73
C VAL A 851 -11.15 -3.57 14.57
N VAL A 852 -10.60 -4.75 14.34
CA VAL A 852 -11.08 -5.73 13.36
C VAL A 852 -12.02 -6.72 14.05
N LEU A 853 -13.24 -6.87 13.56
CA LEU A 853 -14.21 -7.86 14.04
C LEU A 853 -14.18 -9.08 13.13
N GLU A 854 -13.65 -10.20 13.61
CA GLU A 854 -13.60 -11.46 12.87
C GLU A 854 -14.71 -12.41 13.34
N SER A 855 -15.45 -12.96 12.38
CA SER A 855 -16.52 -13.92 12.64
C SER A 855 -16.03 -15.26 13.21
N SER A 856 -14.84 -15.70 12.81
CA SER A 856 -14.22 -16.95 13.24
C SER A 856 -13.64 -16.84 14.67
N PRO A 857 -13.59 -17.93 15.44
CA PRO A 857 -12.95 -17.95 16.76
C PRO A 857 -11.42 -17.78 16.69
N THR A 858 -10.82 -18.01 15.52
CA THR A 858 -9.39 -17.86 15.26
C THR A 858 -9.15 -17.24 13.88
N LEU A 859 -7.92 -16.74 13.63
CA LEU A 859 -7.56 -16.26 12.30
C LEU A 859 -7.60 -17.42 11.29
N ARG A 860 -8.43 -17.26 10.26
CA ARG A 860 -8.54 -18.25 9.18
C ARG A 860 -7.35 -18.11 8.23
N THR A 861 -6.27 -18.80 8.56
CA THR A 861 -5.08 -18.90 7.71
C THR A 861 -5.23 -19.95 6.61
N SER A 862 -6.21 -20.86 6.72
CA SER A 862 -6.51 -21.88 5.72
C SER A 862 -6.73 -21.27 4.33
N GLY A 863 -6.00 -21.77 3.34
CA GLY A 863 -6.16 -21.41 1.94
C GLY A 863 -4.87 -21.60 1.16
N LEU A 864 -5.00 -21.59 -0.17
CA LEU A 864 -3.89 -21.86 -1.09
C LEU A 864 -3.14 -20.59 -1.46
N ALA A 865 -1.97 -20.77 -2.06
CA ALA A 865 -1.15 -19.67 -2.55
C ALA A 865 -1.82 -18.95 -3.74
N PHE A 866 -1.34 -17.76 -4.05
CA PHE A 866 -1.81 -16.99 -5.19
C PHE A 866 -0.68 -16.14 -5.76
N ILE A 867 -0.79 -15.80 -7.04
CA ILE A 867 0.20 -14.95 -7.70
C ILE A 867 0.01 -13.51 -7.21
N THR A 868 1.09 -12.93 -6.71
CA THR A 868 1.21 -11.53 -6.32
C THR A 868 2.04 -10.81 -7.36
N TRP A 869 1.64 -9.60 -7.68
CA TRP A 869 2.22 -8.79 -8.73
C TRP A 869 2.87 -7.51 -8.17
N THR A 870 3.49 -6.72 -9.04
CA THR A 870 4.29 -5.55 -8.66
C THR A 870 3.51 -4.51 -7.85
N ASN A 871 2.24 -4.26 -8.19
CA ASN A 871 1.32 -3.41 -7.42
C ASN A 871 1.10 -3.93 -5.99
N ALA A 872 0.96 -5.24 -5.83
CA ALA A 872 0.83 -5.86 -4.52
C ALA A 872 2.13 -5.72 -3.73
N PHE A 873 3.29 -5.99 -4.34
CA PHE A 873 4.58 -5.81 -3.66
C PHE A 873 4.82 -4.35 -3.25
N ARG A 874 4.45 -3.36 -4.07
CA ARG A 874 4.47 -1.95 -3.66
C ARG A 874 3.57 -1.68 -2.46
N ALA A 875 2.37 -2.28 -2.42
CA ALA A 875 1.49 -2.15 -1.27
C ALA A 875 2.06 -2.86 -0.04
N LEU A 876 2.65 -4.04 -0.20
CA LEU A 876 3.33 -4.78 0.87
C LEU A 876 4.56 -4.02 1.37
N ASP A 877 5.29 -3.33 0.50
CA ASP A 877 6.40 -2.44 0.85
C ASP A 877 5.90 -1.26 1.69
N ALA A 878 4.80 -0.62 1.26
CA ALA A 878 4.18 0.47 2.03
C ALA A 878 3.63 -0.01 3.38
N LEU A 879 3.14 -1.25 3.45
CA LEU A 879 2.69 -1.92 4.68
C LEU A 879 3.86 -2.51 5.50
N GLY A 880 5.09 -2.52 4.98
CA GLY A 880 6.29 -3.05 5.63
C GLY A 880 6.41 -4.57 5.73
N VAL A 881 5.65 -5.33 4.94
CA VAL A 881 5.70 -6.82 4.88
C VAL A 881 6.30 -7.36 3.58
N GLY A 882 6.68 -6.48 2.64
CA GLY A 882 7.19 -6.85 1.32
C GLY A 882 8.42 -7.74 1.37
N ASP A 883 9.45 -7.35 2.14
CA ASP A 883 10.71 -8.10 2.21
C ASP A 883 10.56 -9.49 2.85
N LYS A 884 9.68 -9.61 3.86
CA LYS A 884 9.31 -10.92 4.45
C LYS A 884 8.66 -11.84 3.41
N MET A 885 7.85 -11.30 2.51
CA MET A 885 7.29 -12.08 1.41
C MET A 885 8.33 -12.43 0.34
N ARG A 886 9.30 -11.55 0.06
CA ARG A 886 10.39 -11.80 -0.89
C ARG A 886 11.37 -12.88 -0.43
N SER A 887 11.66 -12.96 0.87
CA SER A 887 12.59 -13.96 1.41
C SER A 887 12.01 -15.38 1.45
N GLN A 888 10.69 -15.51 1.53
CA GLN A 888 10.00 -16.80 1.65
C GLN A 888 9.48 -17.36 0.32
N HIS A 889 9.41 -16.53 -0.71
CA HIS A 889 8.79 -16.91 -1.98
C HIS A 889 9.71 -16.58 -3.15
N GLN A 890 9.85 -17.49 -4.10
CA GLN A 890 10.72 -17.31 -5.26
C GLN A 890 10.16 -16.27 -6.24
N GLN A 891 11.03 -15.51 -6.89
CA GLN A 891 10.62 -14.61 -7.98
C GLN A 891 10.40 -15.38 -9.26
N ILE A 892 9.21 -15.26 -9.84
CA ILE A 892 8.88 -15.84 -11.13
C ILE A 892 9.43 -14.94 -12.23
N GLN A 893 10.17 -15.56 -13.17
CA GLN A 893 10.88 -14.84 -14.21
C GLN A 893 10.13 -14.82 -15.52
N ARG A 894 9.40 -15.88 -15.86
CA ARG A 894 8.65 -15.98 -17.12
C ARG A 894 7.28 -16.61 -16.95
N LEU A 895 6.37 -16.25 -17.85
CA LEU A 895 5.09 -16.91 -18.04
C LEU A 895 5.05 -17.53 -19.45
N ASN A 896 4.83 -18.84 -19.50
CA ASN A 896 4.60 -19.58 -20.74
C ASN A 896 3.11 -19.93 -20.85
N VAL A 897 2.45 -19.35 -21.84
CA VAL A 897 1.07 -19.65 -22.21
C VAL A 897 1.09 -20.69 -23.33
N MET A 898 0.43 -21.83 -23.09
CA MET A 898 0.43 -23.01 -23.95
C MET A 898 -0.98 -23.33 -24.41
N SER A 899 -1.12 -23.78 -25.66
CA SER A 899 -2.40 -24.27 -26.18
C SER A 899 -2.69 -25.64 -25.57
N SER A 900 -3.88 -25.84 -24.98
CA SER A 900 -4.28 -27.15 -24.47
C SER A 900 -4.49 -28.19 -25.59
N ALA A 901 -4.77 -27.73 -26.81
CA ALA A 901 -5.03 -28.58 -27.96
C ALA A 901 -3.74 -29.12 -28.59
N THR A 902 -2.70 -28.28 -28.74
CA THR A 902 -1.44 -28.68 -29.40
C THR A 902 -0.32 -28.97 -28.40
N GLY A 903 -0.39 -28.44 -27.18
CA GLY A 903 0.71 -28.49 -26.19
C GLY A 903 1.84 -27.50 -26.48
N GLU A 904 1.75 -26.73 -27.55
CA GLU A 904 2.79 -25.77 -27.95
C GLU A 904 2.69 -24.45 -27.19
N ILE A 905 3.83 -23.77 -27.01
CA ILE A 905 3.90 -22.43 -26.43
C ILE A 905 3.34 -21.43 -27.45
N VAL A 906 2.21 -20.83 -27.10
CA VAL A 906 1.54 -19.78 -27.87
C VAL A 906 2.16 -18.41 -27.60
N GLN A 907 2.60 -18.18 -26.35
CA GLN A 907 3.22 -16.92 -25.94
C GLN A 907 4.18 -17.15 -24.78
N GLU A 908 5.37 -16.55 -24.86
CA GLU A 908 6.28 -16.37 -23.72
C GLU A 908 6.28 -14.90 -23.28
N ILE A 909 6.24 -14.66 -21.98
CA ILE A 909 6.21 -13.32 -21.38
C ILE A 909 7.32 -13.24 -20.33
N ASP A 910 8.23 -12.27 -20.48
CA ASP A 910 9.22 -11.95 -19.45
C ASP A 910 8.56 -11.14 -18.32
N LEU A 911 8.47 -11.73 -17.13
CA LEU A 911 7.89 -11.11 -15.95
C LEU A 911 8.87 -10.18 -15.22
N ARG A 912 10.10 -10.05 -15.71
CA ARG A 912 11.09 -9.04 -15.27
C ARG A 912 11.20 -7.86 -16.24
N ALA A 913 10.33 -7.80 -17.25
CA ALA A 913 10.28 -6.69 -18.18
C ALA A 913 10.16 -5.33 -17.46
N GLN A 914 10.70 -4.28 -18.08
CA GLN A 914 10.64 -2.93 -17.53
C GLN A 914 9.20 -2.41 -17.60
N GLY A 915 8.61 -2.17 -16.43
CA GLY A 915 7.36 -1.44 -16.27
C GLY A 915 7.60 0.06 -16.13
N LYS A 916 6.53 0.83 -15.96
CA LYS A 916 6.60 2.30 -15.84
C LYS A 916 7.39 2.81 -14.65
N ARG A 917 7.64 1.98 -13.62
CA ARG A 917 8.37 2.37 -12.39
C ARG A 917 9.44 1.35 -12.00
N GLY A 918 10.08 0.73 -12.98
CA GLY A 918 11.11 -0.30 -12.78
C GLY A 918 10.61 -1.69 -13.17
N THR A 919 11.45 -2.69 -12.92
CA THR A 919 11.19 -4.07 -13.30
C THR A 919 9.94 -4.62 -12.63
N HIS A 920 9.18 -5.41 -13.40
CA HIS A 920 8.09 -6.17 -12.82
C HIS A 920 8.62 -7.22 -11.83
N GLU A 921 7.85 -7.39 -10.77
CA GLU A 921 8.01 -8.43 -9.77
C GLU A 921 6.72 -9.23 -9.68
N ALA A 922 6.84 -10.56 -9.79
CA ALA A 922 5.75 -11.51 -9.62
C ALA A 922 6.23 -12.72 -8.79
N ARG A 923 5.44 -13.11 -7.79
CA ARG A 923 5.73 -14.27 -6.91
C ARG A 923 4.47 -15.04 -6.60
N CYS A 924 4.55 -16.37 -6.49
CA CYS A 924 3.48 -17.14 -5.87
C CYS A 924 3.61 -17.06 -4.34
N VAL A 925 2.70 -16.36 -3.68
CA VAL A 925 2.74 -16.11 -2.23
C VAL A 925 1.72 -17.00 -1.51
N SER A 926 2.18 -17.65 -0.44
CA SER A 926 1.34 -18.42 0.48
C SER A 926 0.38 -17.47 1.22
N ARG A 927 -0.92 -17.76 1.13
CA ARG A 927 -1.95 -17.00 1.85
C ARG A 927 -1.74 -17.05 3.35
N THR A 928 -1.37 -18.22 3.89
CA THR A 928 -1.04 -18.41 5.30
C THR A 928 0.10 -17.51 5.71
N ALA A 929 1.20 -17.52 4.95
CA ALA A 929 2.38 -16.72 5.25
C ALA A 929 2.06 -15.22 5.25
N LEU A 930 1.26 -14.76 4.28
CA LEU A 930 0.89 -13.34 4.21
C LEU A 930 -0.08 -12.92 5.31
N LEU A 931 -1.11 -13.71 5.62
CA LEU A 931 -2.05 -13.37 6.70
C LEU A 931 -1.35 -13.34 8.05
N LEU A 932 -0.48 -14.31 8.31
CA LEU A 932 0.36 -14.33 9.51
C LEU A 932 1.32 -13.14 9.52
N ALA A 933 1.93 -12.78 8.39
CA ALA A 933 2.77 -11.58 8.32
C ALA A 933 1.98 -10.29 8.59
N LEU A 934 0.75 -10.15 8.10
CA LEU A 934 -0.07 -8.96 8.35
C LEU A 934 -0.61 -8.91 9.79
N GLU A 935 -1.09 -10.03 10.33
CA GLU A 935 -1.48 -10.12 11.74
C GLU A 935 -0.26 -9.83 12.60
N GLU A 936 0.83 -10.58 12.33
CA GLU A 936 2.28 -10.35 12.44
C GLU A 936 2.76 -8.90 12.39
N GLU A 937 1.94 -7.93 11.96
CA GLU A 937 2.30 -6.50 11.92
C GLU A 937 1.37 -5.55 12.75
N LEU A 938 0.31 -6.09 13.37
CA LEU A 938 -0.70 -5.35 14.15
C LEU A 938 -0.53 -5.43 15.68
N PRO A 939 -0.87 -4.37 16.45
CA PRO A 939 -0.89 -4.41 17.92
C PRO A 939 -1.83 -5.48 18.49
N ARG A 940 -1.51 -6.02 19.66
CA ARG A 940 -2.40 -6.96 20.36
C ARG A 940 -3.76 -6.33 20.69
N GLY A 941 -4.82 -7.13 20.57
CA GLY A 941 -6.20 -6.68 20.78
C GLY A 941 -6.82 -5.92 19.61
N THR A 942 -6.08 -5.74 18.49
CA THR A 942 -6.64 -5.17 17.25
C THR A 942 -7.75 -6.05 16.69
N ILE A 943 -7.60 -7.38 16.74
CA ILE A 943 -8.61 -8.33 16.22
C ILE A 943 -9.45 -8.85 17.39
N ARG A 944 -10.77 -8.73 17.27
CA ARG A 944 -11.76 -9.36 18.14
C ARG A 944 -12.40 -10.53 17.39
N TYR A 945 -12.07 -11.74 17.82
CA TYR A 945 -12.63 -12.98 17.27
C TYR A 945 -14.08 -13.21 17.72
N SER A 946 -14.74 -14.18 17.09
CA SER A 946 -16.15 -14.55 17.35
C SER A 946 -17.13 -13.37 17.33
N SER A 947 -16.83 -12.33 16.53
CA SER A 947 -17.57 -11.07 16.49
C SER A 947 -18.24 -10.87 15.13
N LYS A 948 -19.18 -11.75 14.81
CA LYS A 948 -19.91 -11.68 13.53
C LYS A 948 -20.96 -10.57 13.59
N ILE A 949 -20.84 -9.57 12.71
CA ILE A 949 -21.87 -8.54 12.51
C ILE A 949 -23.06 -9.16 11.79
N VAL A 950 -24.28 -8.96 12.32
CA VAL A 950 -25.52 -9.45 11.72
C VAL A 950 -26.34 -8.34 11.07
N SER A 951 -26.36 -7.15 11.67
CA SER A 951 -27.03 -5.97 11.13
C SER A 951 -26.33 -4.68 11.57
N ILE A 952 -26.62 -3.61 10.84
CA ILE A 952 -26.05 -2.27 11.05
C ILE A 952 -27.21 -1.29 11.13
N GLU A 953 -27.26 -0.53 12.20
CA GLU A 953 -28.24 0.51 12.45
C GLU A 953 -27.57 1.88 12.49
N GLU A 954 -28.31 2.90 12.04
CA GLU A 954 -27.83 4.28 11.96
C GLU A 954 -28.24 5.05 13.22
N ASP A 955 -27.26 5.60 13.95
CA ASP A 955 -27.48 6.39 15.16
C ASP A 955 -26.70 7.71 15.06
N GLY A 956 -27.35 8.72 14.48
CA GLY A 956 -26.73 10.01 14.16
C GLY A 956 -25.45 9.85 13.35
N ASN A 957 -24.33 10.35 13.88
CA ASN A 957 -23.01 10.29 13.25
C ASN A 957 -22.22 8.99 13.55
N ALA A 958 -22.84 7.99 14.16
CA ALA A 958 -22.23 6.69 14.45
C ALA A 958 -23.08 5.55 13.85
N LYS A 959 -22.52 4.35 13.88
CA LYS A 959 -23.17 3.12 13.44
C LYS A 959 -23.21 2.12 14.58
N ILE A 960 -24.39 1.58 14.87
CA ILE A 960 -24.59 0.52 15.85
C ILE A 960 -24.50 -0.80 15.12
N LEU A 961 -23.49 -1.60 15.46
CA LEU A 961 -23.25 -2.91 14.90
C LEU A 961 -23.86 -3.94 15.85
N HIS A 962 -24.84 -4.69 15.37
CA HIS A 962 -25.41 -5.81 16.11
C HIS A 962 -24.58 -7.06 15.84
N LEU A 963 -24.10 -7.72 16.89
CA LEU A 963 -23.28 -8.93 16.81
C LEU A 963 -24.13 -10.18 17.03
N SER A 964 -23.66 -11.32 16.52
CA SER A 964 -24.40 -12.60 16.62
C SER A 964 -24.54 -13.14 18.04
N ASP A 965 -23.74 -12.65 18.99
CA ASP A 965 -23.84 -12.97 20.42
C ASP A 965 -24.90 -12.12 21.16
N GLY A 966 -25.62 -11.25 20.43
CA GLY A 966 -26.62 -10.33 20.99
C GLY A 966 -26.03 -9.02 21.51
N SER A 967 -24.71 -8.86 21.54
CA SER A 967 -24.07 -7.60 21.94
C SER A 967 -24.09 -6.56 20.81
N THR A 968 -24.02 -5.28 21.16
CA THR A 968 -23.95 -4.18 20.21
C THR A 968 -22.64 -3.41 20.35
N LEU A 969 -22.20 -2.79 19.26
CA LEU A 969 -20.97 -2.00 19.23
C LEU A 969 -21.15 -0.71 18.43
N ARG A 970 -20.82 0.43 19.04
CA ARG A 970 -20.85 1.75 18.38
C ARG A 970 -19.55 2.03 17.63
N ALA A 971 -19.66 2.35 16.35
CA ALA A 971 -18.55 2.70 15.46
C ALA A 971 -18.71 4.12 14.89
N LYS A 972 -17.70 4.99 15.06
CA LYS A 972 -17.66 6.30 14.39
C LYS A 972 -17.21 6.20 12.93
N VAL A 973 -16.52 5.14 12.55
CA VAL A 973 -16.17 4.78 11.18
C VAL A 973 -16.30 3.27 11.03
N LEU A 974 -16.95 2.79 9.97
CA LEU A 974 -17.09 1.37 9.66
C LEU A 974 -16.50 1.04 8.29
N ILE A 975 -15.59 0.07 8.25
CA ILE A 975 -14.95 -0.41 7.02
C ILE A 975 -15.31 -1.88 6.82
N GLY A 976 -16.04 -2.20 5.77
CA GLY A 976 -16.40 -3.57 5.41
C GLY A 976 -15.29 -4.28 4.65
N CYS A 977 -14.67 -5.29 5.28
CA CYS A 977 -13.68 -6.20 4.70
C CYS A 977 -14.12 -7.68 4.85
N ASP A 978 -15.42 -7.90 4.99
CA ASP A 978 -16.08 -9.16 5.36
C ASP A 978 -16.39 -10.06 4.15
N GLY A 979 -15.66 -9.83 3.06
CA GLY A 979 -15.60 -10.71 1.89
C GLY A 979 -16.82 -10.67 0.99
N ILE A 980 -16.94 -11.69 0.12
CA ILE A 980 -17.94 -11.73 -0.95
C ILE A 980 -19.40 -11.68 -0.47
N ASN A 981 -19.68 -12.09 0.76
CA ASN A 981 -21.02 -12.10 1.37
C ASN A 981 -21.24 -10.92 2.33
N SER A 982 -20.48 -9.83 2.13
CA SER A 982 -20.41 -8.69 3.05
C SER A 982 -21.78 -8.13 3.45
N VAL A 983 -21.98 -7.99 4.77
CA VAL A 983 -23.13 -7.33 5.40
C VAL A 983 -23.01 -5.82 5.21
N VAL A 984 -21.79 -5.27 5.30
CA VAL A 984 -21.53 -3.83 5.10
C VAL A 984 -21.81 -3.42 3.66
N ALA A 985 -21.40 -4.23 2.67
CA ALA A 985 -21.68 -3.98 1.26
C ALA A 985 -23.19 -3.99 0.97
N ARG A 986 -23.94 -4.90 1.60
CA ARG A 986 -25.40 -4.94 1.47
C ARG A 986 -26.07 -3.72 2.10
N TRP A 987 -25.59 -3.27 3.26
CA TRP A 987 -26.07 -2.06 3.91
C TRP A 987 -25.82 -0.81 3.05
N LEU A 988 -24.67 -0.76 2.37
CA LEU A 988 -24.34 0.27 1.38
C LEU A 988 -25.13 0.13 0.05
N GLY A 989 -25.93 -0.91 -0.12
CA GLY A 989 -26.73 -1.13 -1.34
C GLY A 989 -25.93 -1.65 -2.54
N LEU A 990 -24.74 -2.25 -2.34
CA LEU A 990 -23.99 -2.83 -3.44
C LEU A 990 -24.70 -4.08 -3.98
N ALA A 991 -24.68 -4.22 -5.32
CA ALA A 991 -25.22 -5.39 -6.00
C ALA A 991 -24.58 -6.69 -5.49
N LYS A 992 -25.41 -7.74 -5.39
CA LYS A 992 -24.94 -9.07 -5.04
C LYS A 992 -23.93 -9.57 -6.10
N PRO A 993 -22.87 -10.28 -5.70
CA PRO A 993 -21.96 -10.90 -6.65
C PRO A 993 -22.68 -11.94 -7.52
N SER A 994 -22.45 -11.87 -8.82
CA SER A 994 -22.97 -12.79 -9.83
C SER A 994 -22.11 -14.04 -9.92
N ASP A 995 -22.74 -15.15 -10.29
CA ASP A 995 -22.01 -16.34 -10.72
C ASP A 995 -21.39 -16.10 -12.10
N SER A 996 -20.15 -16.52 -12.29
CA SER A 996 -19.48 -16.47 -13.59
C SER A 996 -19.82 -17.64 -14.50
N GLY A 997 -20.53 -18.66 -13.98
CA GLY A 997 -20.78 -19.92 -14.68
C GLY A 997 -19.56 -20.84 -14.72
N ARG A 998 -18.51 -20.52 -13.94
CA ARG A 998 -17.22 -21.22 -13.96
C ARG A 998 -16.83 -21.68 -12.57
N THR A 999 -16.10 -22.78 -12.49
CA THR A 999 -15.58 -23.32 -11.25
C THR A 999 -14.05 -23.34 -11.28
N ALA A 1000 -13.43 -23.15 -10.12
CA ALA A 1000 -11.99 -23.25 -9.94
C ALA A 1000 -11.65 -24.34 -8.92
N THR A 1001 -10.80 -25.28 -9.33
CA THR A 1001 -10.10 -26.21 -8.45
C THR A 1001 -8.65 -25.76 -8.34
N ARG A 1002 -8.12 -25.74 -7.13
CA ARG A 1002 -6.76 -25.28 -6.86
C ARG A 1002 -6.11 -26.26 -5.91
N GLY A 1003 -4.79 -26.40 -5.99
CA GLY A 1003 -4.08 -27.18 -5.00
C GLY A 1003 -2.62 -26.80 -4.84
N ARG A 1004 -1.99 -27.45 -3.86
CA ARG A 1004 -0.57 -27.32 -3.55
C ARG A 1004 0.10 -28.67 -3.50
N ALA A 1005 1.22 -28.79 -4.20
CA ALA A 1005 2.10 -29.94 -4.18
C ALA A 1005 3.35 -29.64 -3.36
N LYS A 1006 3.75 -30.57 -2.50
CA LYS A 1006 4.94 -30.47 -1.65
C LYS A 1006 6.04 -31.38 -2.17
N TYR A 1007 7.25 -30.85 -2.18
CA TYR A 1007 8.49 -31.47 -2.64
C TYR A 1007 9.54 -31.32 -1.52
N PRO A 1008 9.55 -32.20 -0.50
CA PRO A 1008 10.43 -32.05 0.66
C PRO A 1008 11.92 -31.95 0.31
N ASP A 1009 12.34 -32.67 -0.73
CA ASP A 1009 13.74 -32.69 -1.21
C ASP A 1009 14.03 -31.63 -2.30
N GLY A 1010 13.08 -30.72 -2.54
CA GLY A 1010 13.12 -29.73 -3.61
C GLY A 1010 12.47 -30.20 -4.92
N HIS A 1011 11.82 -29.29 -5.64
CA HIS A 1011 11.11 -29.62 -6.88
C HIS A 1011 11.97 -29.52 -8.15
N GLY A 1012 13.09 -28.81 -8.12
CA GLY A 1012 14.00 -28.64 -9.27
C GLY A 1012 13.45 -27.87 -10.48
N PHE A 1013 12.14 -27.57 -10.53
CA PHE A 1013 11.53 -26.72 -11.55
C PHE A 1013 12.13 -25.30 -11.61
N GLU A 1014 12.22 -24.78 -12.84
CA GLU A 1014 12.61 -23.40 -13.08
C GLU A 1014 11.56 -22.38 -12.57
N PRO A 1015 11.95 -21.13 -12.27
CA PRO A 1015 11.03 -20.06 -11.81
C PRO A 1015 10.11 -19.55 -12.94
N ARG A 1016 9.25 -20.43 -13.47
CA ARG A 1016 8.32 -20.15 -14.55
C ARG A 1016 6.89 -20.41 -14.11
N PHE A 1017 5.98 -19.59 -14.59
CA PHE A 1017 4.55 -19.84 -14.53
C PHE A 1017 4.12 -20.52 -15.84
N LEU A 1018 3.67 -21.77 -15.75
CA LEU A 1018 3.11 -22.49 -16.89
C LEU A 1018 1.58 -22.37 -16.87
N GLN A 1019 0.99 -21.99 -18.00
CA GLN A 1019 -0.45 -21.81 -18.15
C GLN A 1019 -0.94 -22.48 -19.43
N LEU A 1020 -1.94 -23.36 -19.32
CA LEU A 1020 -2.65 -23.97 -20.44
C LEU A 1020 -3.98 -23.28 -20.68
N VAL A 1021 -4.29 -22.96 -21.93
CA VAL A 1021 -5.52 -22.28 -22.34
C VAL A 1021 -6.20 -23.01 -23.50
N GLY A 1022 -7.53 -23.12 -23.43
CA GLY A 1022 -8.37 -23.67 -24.50
C GLY A 1022 -9.19 -24.89 -24.10
N GLN A 1023 -9.98 -25.39 -25.05
CA GLN A 1023 -10.84 -26.58 -24.87
C GLN A 1023 -11.78 -26.50 -23.65
N GLY A 1024 -12.30 -25.31 -23.34
CA GLY A 1024 -13.27 -25.12 -22.26
C GLY A 1024 -12.66 -25.00 -20.86
N PHE A 1025 -11.33 -25.03 -20.73
CA PHE A 1025 -10.65 -24.90 -19.45
C PHE A 1025 -9.37 -24.07 -19.52
N ARG A 1026 -8.84 -23.78 -18.33
CA ARG A 1026 -7.50 -23.23 -18.13
C ARG A 1026 -6.87 -23.89 -16.92
N ALA A 1027 -5.65 -24.36 -17.09
CA ALA A 1027 -4.87 -24.96 -16.04
C ALA A 1027 -3.50 -24.28 -15.92
N GLY A 1028 -2.80 -24.49 -14.82
CA GLY A 1028 -1.43 -24.01 -14.70
C GLY A 1028 -0.77 -24.40 -13.40
N MET A 1029 0.55 -24.26 -13.37
CA MET A 1029 1.37 -24.45 -12.18
C MET A 1029 2.40 -23.34 -12.04
N VAL A 1030 2.73 -22.99 -10.81
CA VAL A 1030 3.72 -21.97 -10.46
C VAL A 1030 4.45 -22.36 -9.17
N PRO A 1031 5.79 -22.38 -9.17
CA PRO A 1031 6.58 -22.54 -7.95
C PRO A 1031 6.31 -21.40 -6.97
N CYS A 1032 6.16 -21.71 -5.68
CA CYS A 1032 6.02 -20.70 -4.63
C CYS A 1032 7.33 -20.56 -3.86
N ASN A 1033 8.00 -21.68 -3.57
CA ASN A 1033 9.37 -21.77 -3.07
C ASN A 1033 9.95 -23.11 -3.56
N ASP A 1034 11.21 -23.42 -3.23
CA ASP A 1034 11.92 -24.63 -3.69
C ASP A 1034 11.19 -25.94 -3.36
N THR A 1035 10.27 -25.94 -2.39
CA THR A 1035 9.55 -27.13 -1.89
C THR A 1035 8.05 -27.11 -2.16
N ASP A 1036 7.45 -25.99 -2.57
CA ASP A 1036 6.00 -25.86 -2.73
C ASP A 1036 5.65 -25.36 -4.13
N VAL A 1037 4.74 -26.07 -4.81
CA VAL A 1037 4.20 -25.70 -6.11
C VAL A 1037 2.69 -25.50 -6.01
N TYR A 1038 2.20 -24.36 -6.48
CA TYR A 1038 0.77 -24.07 -6.57
C TYR A 1038 0.27 -24.39 -7.97
N TRP A 1039 -0.88 -25.05 -8.06
CA TRP A 1039 -1.56 -25.30 -9.33
C TRP A 1039 -3.03 -24.90 -9.26
N PHE A 1040 -3.60 -24.63 -10.43
CA PHE A 1040 -5.03 -24.35 -10.57
C PHE A 1040 -5.59 -24.97 -11.84
N PHE A 1041 -6.88 -25.22 -11.81
CA PHE A 1041 -7.71 -25.66 -12.91
C PHE A 1041 -9.04 -24.89 -12.85
N THR A 1042 -9.42 -24.28 -13.95
CA THR A 1042 -10.63 -23.45 -14.05
C THR A 1042 -11.38 -23.83 -15.30
N TRP A 1043 -12.68 -24.13 -15.19
CA TRP A 1043 -13.48 -24.61 -16.31
C TRP A 1043 -14.93 -24.14 -16.23
N SER A 1044 -15.63 -24.20 -17.36
CA SER A 1044 -17.08 -24.03 -17.46
C SER A 1044 -17.74 -25.41 -17.44
N PRO A 1045 -18.58 -25.74 -16.44
CA PRO A 1045 -19.27 -27.03 -16.39
C PRO A 1045 -20.22 -27.21 -17.59
N SER A 1046 -20.15 -28.36 -18.26
CA SER A 1046 -21.14 -28.76 -19.27
C SER A 1046 -22.43 -29.31 -18.62
N PRO A 1047 -23.53 -29.51 -19.38
CA PRO A 1047 -24.74 -30.15 -18.86
C PRO A 1047 -24.48 -31.51 -18.20
N ASP A 1048 -23.53 -32.29 -18.73
CA ASP A 1048 -23.12 -33.60 -18.21
C ASP A 1048 -22.25 -33.49 -16.94
N ASP A 1049 -21.66 -32.32 -16.68
CA ASP A 1049 -20.81 -32.06 -15.51
C ASP A 1049 -21.60 -31.49 -14.31
N LYS A 1050 -22.92 -31.29 -14.43
CA LYS A 1050 -23.74 -30.65 -13.37
C LYS A 1050 -23.80 -31.47 -12.07
N ASP A 1051 -23.69 -32.79 -12.18
CA ASP A 1051 -23.78 -33.74 -11.07
C ASP A 1051 -22.40 -34.20 -10.52
N VAL A 1052 -21.30 -33.57 -10.98
CA VAL A 1052 -19.96 -33.91 -10.49
C VAL A 1052 -19.85 -33.61 -9.00
N ASP A 1053 -19.48 -34.63 -8.22
CA ASP A 1053 -19.17 -34.50 -6.80
C ASP A 1053 -18.07 -33.46 -6.59
N LYS A 1054 -18.36 -32.46 -5.77
CA LYS A 1054 -17.48 -31.31 -5.48
C LYS A 1054 -16.52 -31.59 -4.32
N SER A 1055 -16.49 -32.81 -3.80
CA SER A 1055 -15.48 -33.25 -2.83
C SER A 1055 -14.07 -33.09 -3.40
N SER A 1056 -13.08 -32.78 -2.54
CA SER A 1056 -11.70 -32.56 -2.97
C SER A 1056 -11.11 -33.75 -3.74
N ALA A 1057 -11.49 -34.98 -3.37
CA ALA A 1057 -11.04 -36.20 -4.03
C ALA A 1057 -11.64 -36.36 -5.43
N ALA A 1058 -12.96 -36.21 -5.58
CA ALA A 1058 -13.64 -36.28 -6.86
C ALA A 1058 -13.14 -35.18 -7.81
N MET A 1059 -12.94 -33.96 -7.29
CA MET A 1059 -12.45 -32.85 -8.09
C MET A 1059 -10.98 -33.01 -8.52
N LYS A 1060 -10.11 -33.54 -7.66
CA LYS A 1060 -8.74 -33.88 -8.06
C LYS A 1060 -8.74 -34.91 -9.18
N GLN A 1061 -9.57 -35.95 -9.07
CA GLN A 1061 -9.66 -36.99 -10.11
C GLN A 1061 -10.25 -36.46 -11.41
N PHE A 1062 -11.26 -35.58 -11.35
CA PHE A 1062 -11.82 -34.90 -12.51
C PHE A 1062 -10.75 -34.08 -13.25
N VAL A 1063 -9.94 -33.30 -12.52
CA VAL A 1063 -8.84 -32.52 -13.09
C VAL A 1063 -7.82 -33.44 -13.76
N LEU A 1064 -7.42 -34.53 -13.10
CA LEU A 1064 -6.47 -35.50 -13.69
C LEU A 1064 -7.01 -36.14 -14.97
N THR A 1065 -8.28 -36.54 -14.99
CA THR A 1065 -8.92 -37.11 -16.18
C THR A 1065 -8.92 -36.12 -17.35
N LYS A 1066 -9.30 -34.86 -17.09
CA LYS A 1066 -9.27 -33.81 -18.13
C LYS A 1066 -7.85 -33.54 -18.62
N LEU A 1067 -6.88 -33.38 -17.72
CA LEU A 1067 -5.49 -33.11 -18.09
C LEU A 1067 -4.87 -34.27 -18.89
N ARG A 1068 -5.13 -35.53 -18.52
CA ARG A 1068 -4.64 -36.72 -19.25
C ARG A 1068 -5.23 -36.86 -20.66
N SER A 1069 -6.41 -36.27 -20.90
CA SER A 1069 -7.02 -36.23 -22.24
C SER A 1069 -6.47 -35.12 -23.14
N THR A 1070 -5.48 -34.35 -22.68
CA THR A 1070 -4.91 -33.19 -23.38
C THR A 1070 -3.39 -33.25 -23.44
N ASN A 1071 -2.77 -32.50 -24.34
CA ASN A 1071 -1.32 -32.48 -24.51
C ASN A 1071 -0.66 -31.53 -23.50
N VAL A 1072 -0.56 -31.98 -22.24
CA VAL A 1072 -0.06 -31.18 -21.10
C VAL A 1072 1.37 -31.58 -20.72
N PRO A 1073 2.24 -30.63 -20.29
CA PRO A 1073 3.56 -30.97 -19.77
C PRO A 1073 3.48 -31.93 -18.56
N PRO A 1074 4.35 -32.96 -18.48
CA PRO A 1074 4.33 -33.95 -17.40
C PRO A 1074 4.36 -33.35 -16.00
N GLN A 1075 5.08 -32.25 -15.83
CA GLN A 1075 5.24 -31.55 -14.56
C GLN A 1075 3.90 -31.02 -13.99
N VAL A 1076 2.96 -30.61 -14.85
CA VAL A 1076 1.64 -30.12 -14.41
C VAL A 1076 0.79 -31.28 -13.89
N LEU A 1077 0.84 -32.44 -14.55
CA LEU A 1077 0.18 -33.66 -14.07
C LEU A 1077 0.77 -34.12 -12.75
N GLU A 1078 2.10 -34.18 -12.67
CA GLU A 1078 2.84 -34.57 -11.46
C GLU A 1078 2.46 -33.71 -10.26
N ALA A 1079 2.40 -32.38 -10.42
CA ALA A 1079 1.98 -31.47 -9.35
C ALA A 1079 0.55 -31.77 -8.86
N VAL A 1080 -0.40 -32.03 -9.76
CA VAL A 1080 -1.77 -32.40 -9.38
C VAL A 1080 -1.77 -33.76 -8.66
N GLU A 1081 -1.06 -34.76 -9.18
CA GLU A 1081 -0.98 -36.12 -8.61
C GLU A 1081 -0.40 -36.12 -7.19
N ARG A 1082 0.66 -35.33 -6.97
CA ARG A 1082 1.36 -35.24 -5.67
C ARG A 1082 0.59 -34.48 -4.59
N SER A 1083 -0.39 -33.66 -4.96
CA SER A 1083 -1.13 -32.83 -4.00
C SER A 1083 -2.00 -33.67 -3.07
N GLU A 1084 -1.87 -33.48 -1.75
CA GLU A 1084 -2.73 -34.16 -0.78
C GLU A 1084 -4.17 -33.65 -0.85
N MET A 1085 -5.16 -34.47 -0.46
CA MET A 1085 -6.59 -34.11 -0.58
C MET A 1085 -6.96 -32.87 0.24
N ASN A 1086 -6.34 -32.70 1.41
CA ASN A 1086 -6.53 -31.53 2.28
C ASN A 1086 -5.93 -30.24 1.68
N ASP A 1087 -5.05 -30.38 0.69
CA ASP A 1087 -4.42 -29.28 -0.04
C ASP A 1087 -5.13 -29.03 -1.40
N VAL A 1088 -6.36 -29.54 -1.62
CA VAL A 1088 -7.18 -29.27 -2.82
C VAL A 1088 -8.50 -28.60 -2.45
N LEU A 1089 -8.81 -27.48 -3.12
CA LEU A 1089 -10.02 -26.69 -2.90
C LEU A 1089 -10.73 -26.38 -4.22
N ALA A 1090 -12.02 -26.75 -4.29
CA ALA A 1090 -12.90 -26.42 -5.40
C ALA A 1090 -13.95 -25.39 -4.96
N ALA A 1091 -14.12 -24.32 -5.74
CA ALA A 1091 -15.10 -23.28 -5.46
C ALA A 1091 -15.67 -22.65 -6.74
N PRO A 1092 -16.97 -22.31 -6.77
CA PRO A 1092 -17.54 -21.54 -7.86
C PRO A 1092 -16.93 -20.14 -7.91
N LEU A 1093 -16.71 -19.66 -9.13
CA LEU A 1093 -16.16 -18.33 -9.36
C LEU A 1093 -17.29 -17.32 -9.44
N ARG A 1094 -17.25 -16.34 -8.54
CA ARG A 1094 -18.19 -15.24 -8.47
C ARG A 1094 -17.47 -13.93 -8.64
N PHE A 1095 -18.17 -12.96 -9.21
CA PHE A 1095 -17.64 -11.62 -9.41
C PHE A 1095 -18.75 -10.59 -9.25
N ARG A 1096 -18.40 -9.35 -8.94
CA ARG A 1096 -19.38 -8.26 -9.00
C ARG A 1096 -19.34 -7.65 -10.39
N SER A 1097 -20.49 -7.45 -11.02
CA SER A 1097 -20.54 -6.89 -12.38
C SER A 1097 -19.75 -5.58 -12.42
N PRO A 1098 -18.75 -5.45 -13.33
CA PRO A 1098 -17.92 -4.26 -13.42
C PRO A 1098 -18.76 -3.01 -13.76
N LEU A 1099 -19.91 -3.18 -14.42
CA LEU A 1099 -20.86 -2.10 -14.74
C LEU A 1099 -21.58 -1.55 -13.49
N SER A 1100 -21.70 -2.35 -12.43
CA SER A 1100 -22.38 -1.94 -11.20
C SER A 1100 -21.49 -1.11 -10.26
N LEU A 1101 -20.17 -1.22 -10.39
CA LEU A 1101 -19.21 -0.57 -9.48
C LEU A 1101 -19.09 0.95 -9.67
N PRO A 1102 -19.14 1.52 -10.89
CA PRO A 1102 -19.10 2.97 -11.10
C PRO A 1102 -20.25 3.72 -10.43
N PHE A 1103 -21.43 3.10 -10.32
CA PHE A 1103 -22.64 3.69 -9.71
C PHE A 1103 -22.89 3.18 -8.29
N ALA A 1104 -22.01 2.31 -7.77
CA ALA A 1104 -22.14 1.78 -6.44
C ALA A 1104 -21.76 2.82 -5.37
N SER A 1105 -22.51 2.80 -4.27
CA SER A 1105 -22.18 3.51 -3.04
C SER A 1105 -21.04 2.80 -2.28
N ILE A 1106 -19.81 2.93 -2.76
CA ILE A 1106 -18.60 2.33 -2.14
C ILE A 1106 -18.35 2.90 -0.73
N SER A 1107 -18.76 4.13 -0.49
CA SER A 1107 -18.84 4.76 0.82
C SER A 1107 -20.11 5.58 0.96
N LYS A 1108 -20.64 5.67 2.18
CA LYS A 1108 -21.80 6.49 2.56
C LYS A 1108 -21.58 6.99 3.99
N GLY A 1109 -21.55 8.32 4.18
CA GLY A 1109 -21.21 8.93 5.46
C GLY A 1109 -19.85 8.43 5.97
N ASN A 1110 -19.87 7.85 7.16
CA ASN A 1110 -18.71 7.27 7.83
C ASN A 1110 -18.51 5.76 7.58
N VAL A 1111 -19.11 5.20 6.53
CA VAL A 1111 -19.02 3.77 6.18
C VAL A 1111 -18.39 3.59 4.80
N CYS A 1112 -17.50 2.61 4.61
CA CYS A 1112 -17.00 2.17 3.30
C CYS A 1112 -16.73 0.66 3.23
N VAL A 1113 -16.43 0.13 2.04
CA VAL A 1113 -16.03 -1.29 1.83
C VAL A 1113 -14.72 -1.42 1.07
N ALA A 1114 -13.96 -2.48 1.34
CA ALA A 1114 -12.67 -2.80 0.72
C ALA A 1114 -12.49 -4.31 0.49
N GLY A 1115 -11.56 -4.69 -0.40
CA GLY A 1115 -11.31 -6.09 -0.75
C GLY A 1115 -12.49 -6.76 -1.46
N ASP A 1116 -12.68 -8.06 -1.25
CA ASP A 1116 -13.77 -8.84 -1.87
C ASP A 1116 -15.19 -8.37 -1.45
N ALA A 1117 -15.31 -7.56 -0.40
CA ALA A 1117 -16.57 -6.88 -0.08
C ALA A 1117 -16.92 -5.80 -1.12
N LEU A 1118 -15.92 -5.20 -1.75
CA LEU A 1118 -16.03 -4.19 -2.80
C LEU A 1118 -15.87 -4.78 -4.22
N HIS A 1119 -14.88 -5.61 -4.47
CA HIS A 1119 -14.52 -6.02 -5.84
C HIS A 1119 -14.19 -7.50 -5.96
N PRO A 1120 -15.12 -8.41 -5.59
CA PRO A 1120 -14.91 -9.82 -5.83
C PRO A 1120 -14.71 -10.04 -7.33
N THR A 1121 -13.61 -10.71 -7.68
CA THR A 1121 -13.15 -10.89 -9.06
C THR A 1121 -12.86 -12.35 -9.33
N THR A 1122 -12.98 -12.74 -10.60
CA THR A 1122 -12.44 -14.01 -11.07
C THR A 1122 -10.90 -14.00 -10.95
N PRO A 1123 -10.24 -15.16 -10.84
CA PRO A 1123 -8.80 -15.23 -10.56
C PRO A 1123 -7.92 -15.07 -11.81
N ASP A 1124 -8.51 -14.75 -12.97
CA ASP A 1124 -7.87 -14.88 -14.27
C ASP A 1124 -6.63 -13.98 -14.45
N LEU A 1125 -6.62 -12.80 -13.82
CA LEU A 1125 -5.44 -11.91 -13.75
C LEU A 1125 -4.65 -12.03 -12.43
N ALA A 1126 -5.11 -12.85 -11.49
CA ALA A 1126 -4.60 -12.93 -10.12
C ALA A 1126 -4.54 -11.57 -9.38
N GLN A 1127 -5.53 -10.70 -9.61
CA GLN A 1127 -5.54 -9.33 -9.07
C GLN A 1127 -6.40 -9.12 -7.81
N GLY A 1128 -7.26 -10.06 -7.40
CA GLY A 1128 -8.17 -9.85 -6.26
C GLY A 1128 -7.43 -9.48 -4.96
N ALA A 1129 -6.52 -10.35 -4.51
CA ALA A 1129 -5.70 -10.07 -3.33
C ALA A 1129 -4.76 -8.87 -3.52
N CYS A 1130 -4.19 -8.69 -4.72
CA CYS A 1130 -3.36 -7.54 -5.05
C CYS A 1130 -4.11 -6.21 -4.86
N THR A 1131 -5.37 -6.17 -5.30
CA THR A 1131 -6.26 -4.99 -5.21
C THR A 1131 -6.70 -4.72 -3.78
N ALA A 1132 -6.91 -5.76 -2.98
CA ALA A 1132 -7.18 -5.62 -1.55
C ALA A 1132 -6.01 -4.99 -0.78
N LEU A 1133 -4.76 -5.30 -1.16
CA LEU A 1133 -3.57 -4.66 -0.58
C LEU A 1133 -3.43 -3.21 -1.03
N GLU A 1134 -3.73 -2.91 -2.31
CA GLU A 1134 -3.82 -1.53 -2.78
C GLU A 1134 -4.88 -0.73 -2.00
N ASP A 1135 -6.05 -1.32 -1.73
CA ASP A 1135 -7.12 -0.67 -0.97
C ASP A 1135 -6.65 -0.25 0.41
N ALA A 1136 -5.94 -1.13 1.10
CA ALA A 1136 -5.42 -0.87 2.44
C ALA A 1136 -4.56 0.38 2.49
N VAL A 1137 -3.62 0.52 1.56
CA VAL A 1137 -2.72 1.68 1.49
C VAL A 1137 -3.50 2.95 1.12
N VAL A 1138 -4.37 2.89 0.12
CA VAL A 1138 -5.15 4.06 -0.32
C VAL A 1138 -6.10 4.54 0.78
N LEU A 1139 -6.78 3.61 1.46
CA LEU A 1139 -7.72 3.91 2.54
C LEU A 1139 -6.98 4.53 3.73
N ALA A 1140 -5.85 3.95 4.11
CA ALA A 1140 -5.01 4.47 5.19
C ALA A 1140 -4.49 5.88 4.90
N ARG A 1141 -4.08 6.17 3.67
CA ARG A 1141 -3.69 7.53 3.25
C ARG A 1141 -4.84 8.52 3.39
N CYS A 1142 -6.01 8.17 2.87
CA CYS A 1142 -7.16 9.05 2.88
C CYS A 1142 -7.61 9.37 4.32
N LEU A 1143 -7.74 8.35 5.17
CA LEU A 1143 -8.13 8.54 6.57
C LEU A 1143 -7.02 9.20 7.41
N GLY A 1144 -5.76 8.84 7.18
CA GLY A 1144 -4.61 9.41 7.87
C GLY A 1144 -4.47 10.92 7.63
N GLU A 1145 -4.57 11.37 6.38
CA GLU A 1145 -4.53 12.79 6.05
C GLU A 1145 -5.69 13.57 6.72
N ALA A 1146 -6.89 12.99 6.74
CA ALA A 1146 -8.07 13.62 7.33
C ALA A 1146 -8.02 13.73 8.86
N LEU A 1147 -7.52 12.69 9.54
CA LEU A 1147 -7.60 12.59 10.99
C LEU A 1147 -6.34 13.10 11.72
N LEU A 1148 -5.20 13.27 11.03
CA LEU A 1148 -3.93 13.69 11.66
C LEU A 1148 -3.56 15.16 11.42
N LEU A 1149 -4.07 15.80 10.36
CA LEU A 1149 -3.80 17.22 10.08
C LEU A 1149 -4.54 18.21 11.00
N ARG A 1150 -5.24 17.71 12.04
CA ARG A 1150 -5.98 18.53 13.00
C ARG A 1150 -5.39 18.41 14.41
N THR A 1151 -4.45 19.29 14.71
CA THR A 1151 -4.07 19.66 16.07
C THR A 1151 -4.74 21.00 16.42
N GLY A 1152 -5.99 20.95 16.89
CA GLY A 1152 -6.73 22.14 17.35
C GLY A 1152 -8.21 21.82 17.57
N ASP A 1153 -8.76 22.27 18.70
CA ASP A 1153 -10.17 22.07 19.11
C ASP A 1153 -11.14 22.43 17.98
N CYS A 1154 -11.66 21.42 17.28
CA CYS A 1154 -12.71 21.59 16.27
C CYS A 1154 -14.00 20.92 16.76
N ALA A 1155 -15.14 21.55 16.47
CA ALA A 1155 -16.46 21.04 16.84
C ALA A 1155 -16.73 19.65 16.23
N ALA A 1156 -17.47 18.80 16.97
CA ALA A 1156 -17.74 17.41 16.60
C ALA A 1156 -18.41 17.22 15.22
N GLU A 1157 -19.22 18.18 14.77
CA GLU A 1157 -19.86 18.16 13.44
C GLU A 1157 -18.85 18.28 12.29
N GLU A 1158 -17.75 18.99 12.51
CA GLU A 1158 -16.73 19.24 11.49
C GLU A 1158 -15.83 18.01 11.28
N SER A 1159 -15.63 17.20 12.33
CA SER A 1159 -14.88 15.94 12.27
C SER A 1159 -15.56 14.88 11.40
N HIS A 1160 -16.89 14.77 11.47
CA HIS A 1160 -17.67 13.82 10.65
C HIS A 1160 -17.57 14.12 9.15
N ARG A 1161 -17.68 15.39 8.74
CA ARG A 1161 -17.57 15.81 7.34
C ARG A 1161 -16.19 15.50 6.75
N VAL A 1162 -15.14 15.61 7.57
CA VAL A 1162 -13.76 15.33 7.16
C VAL A 1162 -13.53 13.83 6.94
N VAL A 1163 -14.04 12.98 7.83
CA VAL A 1163 -14.01 11.51 7.63
C VAL A 1163 -14.80 11.10 6.39
N GLU A 1164 -16.00 11.64 6.22
CA GLU A 1164 -16.81 11.36 5.04
C GLU A 1164 -16.09 11.77 3.74
N ALA A 1165 -15.46 12.95 3.72
CA ALA A 1165 -14.65 13.39 2.59
C ALA A 1165 -13.46 12.44 2.33
N ALA A 1166 -12.80 11.92 3.38
CA ALA A 1166 -11.74 10.94 3.24
C ALA A 1166 -12.23 9.59 2.67
N LEU A 1167 -13.37 9.08 3.14
CA LEU A 1167 -13.94 7.84 2.61
C LEU A 1167 -14.45 8.02 1.18
N ARG A 1168 -14.94 9.20 0.81
CA ARG A 1168 -15.22 9.55 -0.60
C ARG A 1168 -13.91 9.57 -1.41
N ARG A 1169 -12.83 10.19 -0.89
CA ARG A 1169 -11.45 10.16 -1.44
C ARG A 1169 -10.90 8.76 -1.67
N TYR A 1170 -11.19 7.82 -0.79
CA TYR A 1170 -10.92 6.41 -1.03
C TYR A 1170 -11.82 5.86 -2.15
N ALA A 1171 -13.15 6.02 -2.03
CA ALA A 1171 -14.13 5.47 -2.97
C ALA A 1171 -13.81 5.79 -4.44
N ASP A 1172 -13.71 7.07 -4.86
CA ASP A 1172 -13.46 7.30 -6.30
C ASP A 1172 -12.04 6.90 -6.75
N ALA A 1173 -11.07 6.77 -5.84
CA ALA A 1173 -9.74 6.27 -6.21
C ALA A 1173 -9.80 4.76 -6.55
N ARG A 1174 -10.70 4.03 -5.89
CA ARG A 1174 -10.85 2.58 -6.06
C ARG A 1174 -11.92 2.20 -7.06
N ARG A 1175 -13.01 2.96 -7.18
CA ARG A 1175 -14.16 2.71 -8.09
C ARG A 1175 -13.76 2.19 -9.47
N TRP A 1176 -13.03 3.00 -10.23
CA TRP A 1176 -12.63 2.68 -11.61
C TRP A 1176 -11.49 1.67 -11.70
N ARG A 1177 -10.66 1.58 -10.65
CA ARG A 1177 -9.60 0.57 -10.55
C ARG A 1177 -10.22 -0.81 -10.38
N SER A 1178 -11.15 -0.94 -9.43
CA SER A 1178 -11.92 -2.14 -9.16
C SER A 1178 -12.75 -2.59 -10.36
N ALA A 1179 -13.52 -1.69 -10.98
CA ALA A 1179 -14.31 -2.01 -12.17
C ALA A 1179 -13.44 -2.52 -13.33
N GLN A 1180 -12.30 -1.86 -13.59
CA GLN A 1180 -11.38 -2.27 -14.64
C GLN A 1180 -10.80 -3.67 -14.38
N LEU A 1181 -10.34 -3.94 -13.15
CA LEU A 1181 -9.72 -5.22 -12.82
C LEU A 1181 -10.73 -6.36 -12.86
N THR A 1182 -11.92 -6.17 -12.31
CA THR A 1182 -12.98 -7.19 -12.34
C THR A 1182 -13.44 -7.48 -13.78
N GLY A 1183 -13.63 -6.44 -14.59
CA GLY A 1183 -14.04 -6.59 -16.00
C GLY A 1183 -12.95 -7.23 -16.86
N ALA A 1184 -11.71 -6.74 -16.76
CA ALA A 1184 -10.58 -7.30 -17.51
C ALA A 1184 -10.30 -8.75 -17.11
N SER A 1185 -10.40 -9.09 -15.82
CA SER A 1185 -10.20 -10.46 -15.36
C SER A 1185 -11.26 -11.39 -15.93
N TYR A 1186 -12.54 -11.01 -15.85
CA TYR A 1186 -13.63 -11.79 -16.44
C TYR A 1186 -13.44 -12.01 -17.95
N ALA A 1187 -13.12 -10.93 -18.68
CA ALA A 1187 -12.89 -10.95 -20.12
C ALA A 1187 -11.74 -11.88 -20.55
N VAL A 1188 -10.59 -11.75 -19.88
CA VAL A 1188 -9.42 -12.60 -20.14
C VAL A 1188 -9.74 -14.05 -19.87
N GLY A 1189 -10.46 -14.35 -18.78
CA GLY A 1189 -10.91 -15.71 -18.48
C GLY A 1189 -11.78 -16.31 -19.57
N PHE A 1190 -12.75 -15.55 -20.07
CA PHE A 1190 -13.64 -15.98 -21.15
C PHE A 1190 -12.88 -16.30 -22.44
N VAL A 1191 -12.00 -15.39 -22.88
CA VAL A 1191 -11.20 -15.59 -24.11
C VAL A 1191 -10.22 -16.75 -23.97
N GLN A 1192 -9.52 -16.85 -22.84
CA GLN A 1192 -8.53 -17.90 -22.63
C GLN A 1192 -9.16 -19.30 -22.61
N GLN A 1193 -10.32 -19.47 -21.97
CA GLN A 1193 -10.94 -20.78 -21.80
C GLN A 1193 -11.81 -21.22 -22.99
N SER A 1194 -12.15 -20.31 -23.91
CA SER A 1194 -13.05 -20.62 -25.03
C SER A 1194 -12.60 -21.85 -25.82
N ASP A 1195 -13.57 -22.73 -26.10
CA ASP A 1195 -13.48 -23.89 -26.98
C ASP A 1195 -13.90 -23.56 -28.43
N HIS A 1196 -14.60 -22.45 -28.64
CA HIS A 1196 -15.03 -22.02 -29.97
C HIS A 1196 -13.83 -21.84 -30.94
N PRO A 1197 -13.78 -22.53 -32.09
CA PRO A 1197 -12.61 -22.54 -32.98
C PRO A 1197 -12.14 -21.15 -33.44
N ALA A 1198 -13.08 -20.26 -33.78
CA ALA A 1198 -12.75 -18.89 -34.19
C ALA A 1198 -12.14 -18.04 -33.05
N VAL A 1199 -12.58 -18.26 -31.81
CA VAL A 1199 -12.04 -17.55 -30.64
C VAL A 1199 -10.69 -18.12 -30.27
N GLY A 1200 -10.50 -19.44 -30.39
CA GLY A 1200 -9.20 -20.10 -30.24
C GLY A 1200 -8.16 -19.57 -31.23
N PHE A 1201 -8.52 -19.46 -32.52
CA PHE A 1201 -7.64 -18.87 -33.53
C PHE A 1201 -7.30 -17.40 -33.23
N LEU A 1202 -8.30 -16.59 -32.90
CA LEU A 1202 -8.11 -15.18 -32.55
C LEU A 1202 -7.22 -15.02 -31.29
N ARG A 1203 -7.44 -15.85 -30.26
CA ARG A 1203 -6.62 -15.91 -29.05
C ARG A 1203 -5.17 -16.23 -29.39
N ASP A 1204 -4.95 -17.30 -30.14
CA ASP A 1204 -3.62 -17.88 -30.33
C ASP A 1204 -2.77 -17.11 -31.35
N LYS A 1205 -3.38 -16.53 -32.38
CA LYS A 1205 -2.65 -15.87 -33.48
C LYS A 1205 -2.70 -14.34 -33.45
N LEU A 1206 -3.71 -13.72 -32.83
CA LEU A 1206 -3.95 -12.28 -32.97
C LEU A 1206 -3.99 -11.53 -31.63
N LEU A 1207 -4.49 -12.13 -30.55
CA LEU A 1207 -4.67 -11.47 -29.25
C LEU A 1207 -3.61 -11.82 -28.21
N SER A 1208 -2.78 -12.84 -28.42
CA SER A 1208 -1.77 -13.30 -27.47
C SER A 1208 -0.86 -12.16 -26.96
N GLY A 1209 -0.34 -11.32 -27.87
CA GLY A 1209 0.48 -10.16 -27.51
C GLY A 1209 -0.30 -9.05 -26.79
N VAL A 1210 -1.57 -8.82 -27.13
CA VAL A 1210 -2.45 -7.84 -26.46
C VAL A 1210 -2.79 -8.28 -25.04
N LEU A 1211 -3.09 -9.57 -24.86
CA LEU A 1211 -3.33 -10.19 -23.56
C LEU A 1211 -2.08 -10.12 -22.68
N ALA A 1212 -0.90 -10.42 -23.25
CA ALA A 1212 0.39 -10.29 -22.57
C ALA A 1212 0.66 -8.86 -22.10
N LYS A 1213 0.44 -7.88 -22.98
CA LYS A 1213 0.60 -6.45 -22.64
C LYS A 1213 -0.39 -6.00 -21.57
N THR A 1214 -1.63 -6.48 -21.64
CA THR A 1214 -2.66 -6.18 -20.63
C THR A 1214 -2.28 -6.75 -19.27
N LEU A 1215 -1.76 -7.98 -19.23
CA LEU A 1215 -1.28 -8.65 -18.02
C LEU A 1215 -0.16 -7.86 -17.33
N LEU A 1216 0.79 -7.30 -18.09
CA LEU A 1216 1.90 -6.50 -17.54
C LEU A 1216 1.50 -5.06 -17.19
N MET A 1217 0.49 -4.49 -17.86
CA MET A 1217 0.03 -3.13 -17.57
C MET A 1217 -0.75 -3.02 -16.26
N MET A 1218 -1.53 -4.05 -15.89
CA MET A 1218 -2.37 -3.99 -14.68
C MET A 1218 -1.58 -3.90 -13.35
N PRO A 1219 -0.44 -4.60 -13.19
CA PRO A 1219 0.46 -4.48 -12.03
C PRO A 1219 1.17 -3.14 -11.87
N ASP A 1220 1.12 -2.25 -12.85
CA ASP A 1220 1.91 -1.01 -12.83
C ASP A 1220 1.29 0.10 -11.97
N TYR A 1221 0.12 -0.15 -11.40
CA TYR A 1221 -0.57 0.76 -10.48
C TYR A 1221 0.29 1.08 -9.25
N ASP A 1222 0.17 2.32 -8.78
CA ASP A 1222 0.84 2.80 -7.58
C ASP A 1222 -0.20 3.24 -6.56
N CYS A 1223 -0.28 2.51 -5.45
CA CYS A 1223 -1.13 2.88 -4.32
C CYS A 1223 -0.51 4.01 -3.46
N GLY A 1224 0.70 4.46 -3.81
CA GLY A 1224 1.51 5.44 -3.10
C GLY A 1224 2.15 4.86 -1.84
N THR A 1225 2.83 5.72 -1.08
CA THR A 1225 3.54 5.31 0.13
C THR A 1225 2.81 5.79 1.38
N LEU A 1226 3.04 5.07 2.49
CA LEU A 1226 2.62 5.51 3.82
C LEU A 1226 3.78 6.28 4.48
N SER A 1227 4.23 7.39 3.87
CA SER A 1227 5.22 8.26 4.52
C SER A 1227 4.61 8.94 5.76
N SER A 1228 5.40 9.13 6.80
CA SER A 1228 5.08 10.03 7.91
C SER A 1228 5.34 11.46 7.46
N SER A 1229 4.28 12.21 7.18
CA SER A 1229 4.36 13.64 6.94
C SER A 1229 4.76 14.35 8.24
N CYS A 1230 6.02 14.81 8.30
CA CYS A 1230 6.39 16.06 8.97
C CYS A 1230 7.36 16.79 8.02
N ALA A 1231 6.77 17.56 7.11
CA ALA A 1231 7.40 18.71 6.46
C ALA A 1231 6.49 19.90 6.77
N CYS A 1232 6.69 20.48 7.94
CA CYS A 1232 6.38 21.85 8.36
C CYS A 1232 7.28 22.14 9.55
#